data_AF-A0A1F7I8J1-F1
#
_entry.id   AF-A0A1F7I8J1-F1
#
_cell.length_a   1.000
_cell.length_b   1.000
_cell.length_c   1.000
_cell.angle_alpha   90.00
_cell.angle_beta   90.00
_cell.angle_gamma   90.00
#
_symmetry.space_group_name_H-M   'P 1'
#
loop_
_entity.id
_entity.type
_entity.pdbx_description
1 polymer ?
#
loop_
_entity_poly.entity_id
_entity_poly.type
_entity_poly.pdbx_seq_one_letter_code
_entity_poly.pdbx_strand_id
1 'polypeptide(L)'
;MIANKAIVWFDEVNKGDVGLVGGKGANLGEMTNANLPVPYGFIVTSNAYFDFIKVARLDQKIKDVISIINYDNANELQQASIHIKKLIIDSEMPAKLSHTIISYYEQIHVREHDRQIRTDGILKKASKNFKQLYKPEIVAVRSSATAEDLPTASFAGQQETYLNVQGDSRLLLKVKDCWASLFTPRAIYYRHQQGFDNIKVGLAVVVQRMAQSDKSGIAFSIDPVTNDKNKIVIEAIFGLGEYIVGGKVTPDHYEVDKRSFVLLKKEIKEQKILLKRSGVGNIEEKLIKSQGDKQKLSDEEIIKVALLVKEIENHYFFPQDIEWAIEGSKVFIVQSRPITTIKTLDNRSKDLDTSQAEGLKSNALMLTGSPASPGIATGPVKLIFSPKEIGLVKHGDILVAPLTNPDYVPAMKKAAAIVTDRGGRTSHAAIVSRELGLPAVVGTEKATKILKNEMVVTVNGATGEIFKGKISLSASEKKAVEDKEAGYDKKLKTKTHVYVNLAEPEQAHKIAKENVDGVGLLRAEFIIAQIGVHPKEFIKQKKQEIFINRLANDLTTFARAFSPRPVTYRATDFKTNEYDHLKGGKEFEPHEENPMLGFRGAYRYIANPEVFKLELEAIKKVYALGFQNLHLMIPFVRVPWELIKIKDIIEKEGLFELPGFKLLIMVEVPACALYLEEFLKIGVDGVSVGTNDLTMMLLGVDRDNSEVSQLYDERNPVIIKVLKEIVTTAAKYNVTSSICGQAASDYPDLVEELVKTGITSVSINPDAIDRTREIVHNIEKKLENLKS
;
A
#
# COMPACT_ATOMS: atom_id res chain seq x y z
N MET A 1 -33.66 -10.27 -11.95
CA MET A 1 -33.47 -10.76 -13.34
C MET A 1 -32.46 -9.92 -14.15
N ILE A 2 -31.41 -9.35 -13.53
CA ILE A 2 -30.36 -8.60 -14.26
C ILE A 2 -29.21 -9.50 -14.71
N ALA A 3 -28.95 -10.60 -13.98
CA ALA A 3 -27.81 -11.49 -14.13
C ALA A 3 -27.58 -12.11 -15.53
N ASN A 4 -28.57 -12.08 -16.44
CA ASN A 4 -28.47 -12.63 -17.79
C ASN A 4 -28.60 -11.59 -18.92
N LYS A 5 -28.61 -10.28 -18.61
CA LYS A 5 -28.69 -9.24 -19.64
C LYS A 5 -27.33 -9.03 -20.30
N ALA A 6 -27.31 -8.92 -21.63
CA ALA A 6 -26.09 -8.59 -22.38
C ALA A 6 -25.68 -7.12 -22.22
N ILE A 7 -26.66 -6.23 -22.05
CA ILE A 7 -26.47 -4.78 -21.89
C ILE A 7 -27.38 -4.29 -20.77
N VAL A 8 -26.87 -3.36 -19.97
CA VAL A 8 -27.58 -2.72 -18.86
C VAL A 8 -27.34 -1.22 -18.86
N TRP A 9 -28.33 -0.42 -18.50
CA TRP A 9 -28.16 1.01 -18.24
C TRP A 9 -27.48 1.25 -16.90
N PHE A 10 -26.88 2.43 -16.71
CA PHE A 10 -26.23 2.76 -15.43
C PHE A 10 -27.21 2.73 -14.24
N ASP A 11 -28.48 3.12 -14.43
CA ASP A 11 -29.52 3.10 -13.40
C ASP A 11 -30.11 1.70 -13.15
N GLU A 12 -29.64 0.66 -13.86
CA GLU A 12 -30.02 -0.72 -13.61
C GLU A 12 -29.01 -1.49 -12.73
N VAL A 13 -27.86 -0.90 -12.40
CA VAL A 13 -26.78 -1.56 -11.66
C VAL A 13 -26.22 -0.71 -10.52
N ASN A 14 -25.60 -1.35 -9.54
CA ASN A 14 -24.97 -0.70 -8.40
C ASN A 14 -23.64 -1.40 -8.02
N LYS A 15 -23.03 -0.97 -6.91
CA LYS A 15 -21.75 -1.55 -6.42
C LYS A 15 -21.77 -3.06 -6.16
N GLY A 16 -22.94 -3.69 -6.03
CA GLY A 16 -23.08 -5.14 -5.87
C GLY A 16 -22.90 -5.94 -7.18
N ASP A 17 -22.91 -5.29 -8.34
CA ASP A 17 -22.92 -5.94 -9.65
C ASP A 17 -21.52 -6.06 -10.31
N VAL A 18 -20.44 -5.93 -9.53
CA VAL A 18 -19.04 -5.94 -10.03
C VAL A 18 -18.73 -7.16 -10.90
N GLY A 19 -19.25 -8.34 -10.55
CA GLY A 19 -19.05 -9.57 -11.36
C GLY A 19 -19.66 -9.50 -12.77
N LEU A 20 -20.68 -8.65 -12.98
CA LEU A 20 -21.37 -8.49 -14.26
C LEU A 20 -20.84 -7.30 -15.07
N VAL A 21 -20.56 -6.18 -14.41
CA VAL A 21 -20.23 -4.90 -15.08
C VAL A 21 -18.83 -4.37 -14.79
N GLY A 22 -18.04 -5.09 -14.00
CA GLY A 22 -16.71 -4.66 -13.53
C GLY A 22 -16.78 -3.49 -12.55
N GLY A 23 -15.65 -3.19 -11.90
CA GLY A 23 -15.58 -2.18 -10.84
C GLY A 23 -16.01 -0.78 -11.30
N LYS A 24 -15.53 -0.32 -12.46
CA LYS A 24 -15.90 0.99 -13.01
C LYS A 24 -17.36 1.09 -13.38
N GLY A 25 -17.90 0.06 -14.04
CA GLY A 25 -19.31 -0.01 -14.43
C GLY A 25 -20.23 0.00 -13.21
N ALA A 26 -19.92 -0.81 -12.20
CA ALA A 26 -20.66 -0.87 -10.94
C ALA A 26 -20.65 0.48 -10.22
N ASN A 27 -19.49 1.15 -10.18
CA ASN A 27 -19.35 2.44 -9.53
C ASN A 27 -20.05 3.59 -10.27
N LEU A 28 -20.02 3.60 -11.61
CA LEU A 28 -20.80 4.55 -12.41
C LEU A 28 -22.31 4.35 -12.20
N GLY A 29 -22.75 3.10 -12.01
CA GLY A 29 -24.13 2.78 -11.64
C GLY A 29 -24.52 3.28 -10.25
N GLU A 30 -23.66 3.06 -9.25
CA GLU A 30 -23.84 3.60 -7.88
C GLU A 30 -24.00 5.13 -7.91
N MET A 31 -23.05 5.85 -8.51
CA MET A 31 -23.09 7.31 -8.60
C MET A 31 -24.31 7.81 -9.39
N THR A 32 -24.68 7.09 -10.45
CA THR A 32 -25.90 7.35 -11.20
C THR A 32 -27.09 7.22 -10.26
N ASN A 33 -27.29 6.12 -9.55
CA ASN A 33 -28.43 5.95 -8.65
C ASN A 33 -28.45 6.95 -7.48
N ALA A 34 -27.30 7.48 -7.10
CA ALA A 34 -27.16 8.57 -6.13
C ALA A 34 -27.56 9.97 -6.67
N ASN A 35 -27.99 10.08 -7.93
CA ASN A 35 -28.30 11.33 -8.62
C ASN A 35 -27.13 12.31 -8.75
N LEU A 36 -25.90 11.82 -8.70
CA LEU A 36 -24.71 12.61 -8.99
C LEU A 36 -24.65 12.94 -10.49
N PRO A 37 -24.00 14.05 -10.89
CA PRO A 37 -23.96 14.50 -12.28
C PRO A 37 -22.97 13.66 -13.12
N VAL A 38 -23.32 12.41 -13.37
CA VAL A 38 -22.54 11.48 -14.19
C VAL A 38 -23.03 11.56 -15.63
N PRO A 39 -22.15 11.71 -16.65
CA PRO A 39 -22.55 11.58 -18.04
C PRO A 39 -23.18 10.21 -18.24
N TYR A 40 -24.40 10.18 -18.77
CA TYR A 40 -25.18 8.95 -18.80
C TYR A 40 -24.65 7.97 -19.87
N GLY A 41 -25.02 6.70 -19.73
CA GLY A 41 -24.49 5.64 -20.57
C GLY A 41 -25.04 4.27 -20.22
N PHE A 42 -24.46 3.27 -20.87
CA PHE A 42 -24.79 1.86 -20.68
C PHE A 42 -23.53 1.01 -20.61
N ILE A 43 -23.69 -0.24 -20.21
CA ILE A 43 -22.59 -1.19 -20.02
C ILE A 43 -22.89 -2.44 -20.82
N VAL A 44 -21.97 -2.80 -21.71
CA VAL A 44 -21.91 -4.12 -22.33
C VAL A 44 -21.28 -5.06 -21.30
N THR A 45 -22.07 -6.00 -20.80
CA THR A 45 -21.70 -6.83 -19.64
C THR A 45 -20.59 -7.84 -19.94
N SER A 46 -19.97 -8.39 -18.89
CA SER A 46 -19.03 -9.52 -18.99
C SER A 46 -19.66 -10.75 -19.64
N ASN A 47 -20.97 -10.98 -19.46
CA ASN A 47 -21.70 -12.04 -20.13
C ASN A 47 -21.72 -11.87 -21.65
N ALA A 48 -21.90 -10.64 -22.15
CA ALA A 48 -21.85 -10.37 -23.58
C ALA A 48 -20.48 -10.66 -24.18
N TYR A 49 -19.40 -10.44 -23.41
CA TYR A 49 -18.06 -10.86 -23.79
C TYR A 49 -17.95 -12.39 -23.89
N PHE A 50 -18.36 -13.12 -22.85
CA PHE A 50 -18.30 -14.59 -22.87
C PHE A 50 -19.15 -15.20 -23.99
N ASP A 51 -20.34 -14.65 -24.24
CA ASP A 51 -21.20 -15.07 -25.35
C ASP A 51 -20.53 -14.82 -26.70
N PHE A 52 -19.88 -13.66 -26.89
CA PHE A 52 -19.12 -13.36 -28.10
C PHE A 52 -17.98 -14.36 -28.32
N ILE A 53 -17.14 -14.60 -27.30
CA ILE A 53 -16.03 -15.55 -27.36
C ILE A 53 -16.52 -16.96 -27.73
N LYS A 54 -17.63 -17.39 -27.14
CA LYS A 54 -18.23 -18.71 -27.38
C LYS A 54 -18.82 -18.84 -28.78
N VAL A 55 -19.63 -17.87 -29.21
CA VAL A 55 -20.31 -17.91 -30.53
C VAL A 55 -19.29 -17.80 -31.67
N ALA A 56 -18.26 -16.97 -31.52
CA ALA A 56 -17.18 -16.82 -32.49
C ALA A 56 -16.16 -17.98 -32.45
N ARG A 57 -16.31 -18.95 -31.53
CA ARG A 57 -15.39 -20.09 -31.31
C ARG A 57 -13.94 -19.63 -31.12
N LEU A 58 -13.78 -18.55 -30.36
CA LEU A 58 -12.48 -17.95 -30.03
C LEU A 58 -11.81 -18.60 -28.83
N ASP A 59 -12.60 -19.25 -27.97
CA ASP A 59 -12.14 -19.97 -26.79
C ASP A 59 -11.02 -20.98 -27.11
N GLN A 60 -11.24 -21.87 -28.09
CA GLN A 60 -10.23 -22.87 -28.44
C GLN A 60 -9.01 -22.22 -29.13
N LYS A 61 -9.24 -21.29 -30.06
CA LYS A 61 -8.15 -20.62 -30.79
C LYS A 61 -7.21 -19.84 -29.84
N ILE A 62 -7.78 -19.19 -28.84
CA ILE A 62 -7.00 -18.47 -27.81
C ILE A 62 -6.22 -19.46 -26.95
N LYS A 63 -6.85 -20.57 -26.53
CA LYS A 63 -6.17 -21.66 -25.80
C LYS A 63 -4.97 -22.21 -26.57
N ASP A 64 -5.15 -22.49 -27.84
CA ASP A 64 -4.10 -23.08 -28.68
C ASP A 64 -2.87 -22.16 -28.73
N VAL A 65 -3.09 -20.85 -28.94
CA VAL A 65 -2.02 -19.85 -28.97
C VAL A 65 -1.33 -19.72 -27.61
N ILE A 66 -2.09 -19.71 -26.51
CA ILE A 66 -1.59 -19.55 -25.15
C ILE A 66 -0.87 -20.81 -24.63
N SER A 67 -1.19 -21.99 -25.15
CA SER A 67 -0.60 -23.27 -24.69
C SER A 67 0.84 -23.50 -25.16
N ILE A 68 1.26 -22.83 -26.22
CA ILE A 68 2.56 -23.05 -26.87
C ILE A 68 3.60 -21.95 -26.62
N ILE A 69 3.23 -20.90 -25.88
CA ILE A 69 4.15 -19.78 -25.61
C ILE A 69 5.07 -20.07 -24.44
N ASN A 70 6.33 -19.67 -24.59
CA ASN A 70 7.20 -19.45 -23.45
C ASN A 70 6.90 -18.08 -22.82
N TYR A 71 6.31 -18.07 -21.63
CA TYR A 71 5.93 -16.85 -20.91
C TYR A 71 7.12 -15.99 -20.48
N ASP A 72 8.32 -16.57 -20.37
CA ASP A 72 9.54 -15.84 -20.05
C ASP A 72 10.20 -15.21 -21.29
N ASN A 73 9.71 -15.51 -22.49
CA ASN A 73 10.15 -14.88 -23.73
C ASN A 73 9.24 -13.71 -24.11
N ALA A 74 9.72 -12.49 -23.88
CA ALA A 74 8.99 -11.25 -24.18
C ALA A 74 8.55 -11.13 -25.65
N ASN A 75 9.31 -11.67 -26.61
CA ASN A 75 8.95 -11.61 -28.03
C ASN A 75 7.81 -12.56 -28.37
N GLU A 76 7.81 -13.79 -27.85
CA GLU A 76 6.73 -14.76 -28.07
C GLU A 76 5.42 -14.27 -27.46
N LEU A 77 5.49 -13.73 -26.24
CA LEU A 77 4.36 -13.13 -25.54
C LEU A 77 3.77 -11.94 -26.32
N GLN A 78 4.62 -11.09 -26.91
CA GLN A 78 4.21 -10.00 -27.77
C GLN A 78 3.50 -10.51 -29.04
N GLN A 79 4.05 -11.53 -29.71
CA GLN A 79 3.44 -12.11 -30.91
C GLN A 79 2.10 -12.76 -30.61
N ALA A 80 1.99 -13.52 -29.52
CA ALA A 80 0.74 -14.12 -29.07
C ALA A 80 -0.32 -13.06 -28.76
N SER A 81 0.06 -11.99 -28.05
CA SER A 81 -0.82 -10.83 -27.83
C SER A 81 -1.35 -10.25 -29.14
N ILE A 82 -0.46 -9.96 -30.11
CA ILE A 82 -0.85 -9.42 -31.42
C ILE A 82 -1.83 -10.37 -32.13
N HIS A 83 -1.52 -11.67 -32.13
CA HIS A 83 -2.33 -12.68 -32.80
C HIS A 83 -3.72 -12.83 -32.18
N ILE A 84 -3.81 -12.92 -30.85
CA ILE A 84 -5.10 -13.04 -30.13
C ILE A 84 -5.96 -11.79 -30.33
N LYS A 85 -5.35 -10.60 -30.22
CA LYS A 85 -6.07 -9.34 -30.47
C LYS A 85 -6.65 -9.29 -31.88
N LYS A 86 -5.88 -9.74 -32.88
CA LYS A 86 -6.34 -9.84 -34.26
C LYS A 86 -7.51 -10.81 -34.40
N LEU A 87 -7.45 -11.99 -33.78
CA LEU A 87 -8.56 -12.95 -33.79
C LEU A 87 -9.86 -12.35 -33.26
N ILE A 88 -9.79 -11.56 -32.19
CA ILE A 88 -10.96 -10.89 -31.59
C ILE A 88 -11.49 -9.79 -32.52
N ILE A 89 -10.60 -8.95 -33.06
CA ILE A 89 -10.98 -7.82 -33.93
C ILE A 89 -11.56 -8.32 -35.26
N ASP A 90 -11.00 -9.39 -35.85
CA ASP A 90 -11.45 -9.92 -37.14
C ASP A 90 -12.73 -10.76 -37.03
N SER A 91 -13.10 -11.18 -35.81
CA SER A 91 -14.33 -11.96 -35.59
C SER A 91 -15.60 -11.10 -35.72
N GLU A 92 -16.63 -11.69 -36.34
CA GLU A 92 -17.94 -11.07 -36.48
C GLU A 92 -18.70 -11.08 -35.15
N MET A 93 -19.23 -9.93 -34.77
CA MET A 93 -20.09 -9.81 -33.59
C MET A 93 -21.48 -10.38 -33.93
N PRO A 94 -22.09 -11.20 -33.05
CA PRO A 94 -23.44 -11.72 -33.28
C PRO A 94 -24.44 -10.59 -33.58
N ALA A 95 -25.21 -10.72 -34.67
CA ALA A 95 -26.12 -9.68 -35.15
C ALA A 95 -27.10 -9.19 -34.07
N LYS A 96 -27.57 -10.10 -33.21
CA LYS A 96 -28.42 -9.76 -32.07
C LYS A 96 -27.71 -8.82 -31.09
N LEU A 97 -26.44 -9.07 -30.77
CA LEU A 97 -25.67 -8.24 -29.85
C LEU A 97 -25.35 -6.88 -30.46
N SER A 98 -24.89 -6.84 -31.71
CA SER A 98 -24.60 -5.58 -32.41
C SER A 98 -25.83 -4.68 -32.53
N HIS A 99 -26.98 -5.23 -32.94
CA HIS A 99 -28.24 -4.48 -32.99
C HIS A 99 -28.67 -3.98 -31.61
N THR A 100 -28.46 -4.77 -30.56
CA THR A 100 -28.80 -4.34 -29.19
C THR A 100 -27.88 -3.19 -28.76
N ILE A 101 -26.57 -3.26 -29.02
CA ILE A 101 -25.62 -2.16 -28.71
C ILE A 101 -26.02 -0.88 -29.44
N ILE A 102 -26.33 -0.96 -30.74
CA ILE A 102 -26.76 0.19 -31.55
C ILE A 102 -28.05 0.78 -31.00
N SER A 103 -29.04 -0.05 -30.67
CA SER A 103 -30.30 0.42 -30.11
C SER A 103 -30.15 1.16 -28.77
N TYR A 104 -29.23 0.72 -27.91
CA TYR A 104 -28.90 1.43 -26.66
C TYR A 104 -28.14 2.74 -26.96
N TYR A 105 -27.22 2.72 -27.91
CA TYR A 105 -26.47 3.90 -28.34
C TYR A 105 -27.38 5.01 -28.88
N GLU A 106 -28.37 4.66 -29.71
CA GLU A 106 -29.38 5.59 -30.23
C GLU A 106 -30.23 6.24 -29.11
N GLN A 107 -30.41 5.55 -27.98
CA GLN A 107 -31.28 5.96 -26.89
C GLN A 107 -30.58 6.79 -25.80
N ILE A 108 -29.25 6.92 -25.81
CA ILE A 108 -28.48 7.62 -24.76
C ILE A 108 -29.03 9.03 -24.51
N HIS A 109 -29.16 9.85 -25.56
CA HIS A 109 -29.61 11.24 -25.45
C HIS A 109 -31.05 11.32 -24.90
N VAL A 110 -31.96 10.48 -25.41
CA VAL A 110 -33.37 10.50 -24.99
C VAL A 110 -33.49 10.22 -23.49
N ARG A 111 -32.77 9.20 -23.02
CA ARG A 111 -32.78 8.81 -21.60
C ARG A 111 -32.11 9.84 -20.69
N GLU A 112 -30.99 10.44 -21.12
CA GLU A 112 -30.34 11.49 -20.33
C GLU A 112 -31.26 12.72 -20.15
N HIS A 113 -31.98 13.11 -21.20
CA HIS A 113 -32.90 14.24 -21.16
C HIS A 113 -34.14 13.97 -20.30
N ASP A 114 -34.76 12.78 -20.43
CA ASP A 114 -35.88 12.36 -19.58
C ASP A 114 -35.51 12.35 -18.09
N ARG A 115 -34.24 12.09 -17.79
CA ARG A 115 -33.71 12.08 -16.43
C ARG A 115 -33.46 13.48 -15.87
N GLN A 116 -32.88 14.39 -16.66
CA GLN A 116 -32.68 15.80 -16.25
C GLN A 116 -34.01 16.51 -15.92
N ILE A 117 -35.11 16.13 -16.59
CA ILE A 117 -36.47 16.66 -16.29
C ILE A 117 -37.04 16.14 -14.97
N ARG A 118 -36.61 14.97 -14.46
CA ARG A 118 -37.06 14.45 -13.16
C ARG A 118 -36.37 15.13 -11.98
N THR A 119 -35.17 15.68 -12.17
CA THR A 119 -34.40 16.40 -11.15
C THR A 119 -34.73 17.90 -11.09
N ASP A 120 -35.07 18.53 -12.21
CA ASP A 120 -35.52 19.94 -12.24
C ASP A 120 -37.06 20.01 -12.14
N GLY A 121 -37.57 20.43 -10.98
CA GLY A 121 -39.01 20.51 -10.71
C GLY A 121 -39.84 21.26 -11.77
N ILE A 122 -40.90 20.60 -12.26
CA ILE A 122 -42.16 21.05 -12.91
C ILE A 122 -42.13 22.10 -14.06
N LEU A 123 -41.10 22.91 -14.28
CA LEU A 123 -41.23 24.12 -15.12
C LEU A 123 -40.78 24.02 -16.59
N LYS A 124 -40.49 22.84 -17.15
CA LYS A 124 -40.27 22.69 -18.61
C LYS A 124 -40.93 21.46 -19.22
N LYS A 125 -42.24 21.32 -19.03
CA LYS A 125 -43.11 20.47 -19.88
C LYS A 125 -43.54 21.24 -21.14
N ALA A 126 -42.61 21.68 -21.98
CA ALA A 126 -42.94 22.23 -23.28
C ALA A 126 -41.73 22.16 -24.22
N SER A 127 -41.51 20.99 -24.84
CA SER A 127 -40.99 20.84 -26.21
C SER A 127 -40.82 19.35 -26.53
N LYS A 128 -41.95 18.63 -26.63
CA LYS A 128 -42.00 17.40 -27.43
C LYS A 128 -42.25 17.82 -28.86
N ASN A 129 -41.19 17.91 -29.67
CA ASN A 129 -41.16 17.68 -31.12
C ASN A 129 -39.89 18.29 -31.70
N PHE A 130 -38.83 17.51 -31.82
CA PHE A 130 -37.86 17.71 -32.89
C PHE A 130 -37.32 16.35 -33.32
N LYS A 131 -37.86 15.79 -34.41
CA LYS A 131 -37.13 14.87 -35.29
C LYS A 131 -35.97 15.67 -35.88
N GLN A 132 -34.90 15.83 -35.12
CA GLN A 132 -33.65 16.38 -35.63
C GLN A 132 -32.85 15.21 -36.20
N LEU A 133 -32.27 15.40 -37.40
CA LEU A 133 -31.40 14.44 -38.10
C LEU A 133 -30.57 13.64 -37.09
N TYR A 134 -30.67 12.31 -37.12
CA TYR A 134 -29.89 11.42 -36.27
C TYR A 134 -28.40 11.77 -36.42
N LYS A 135 -27.86 12.48 -35.44
CA LYS A 135 -26.43 12.73 -35.32
C LYS A 135 -25.96 11.79 -34.22
N PRO A 136 -25.22 10.71 -34.56
CA PRO A 136 -24.80 9.73 -33.57
C PRO A 136 -24.03 10.43 -32.45
N GLU A 137 -24.37 10.10 -31.21
CA GLU A 137 -23.80 10.74 -30.03
C GLU A 137 -22.31 10.45 -29.89
N ILE A 138 -21.58 11.34 -29.25
CA ILE A 138 -20.15 11.12 -29.06
C ILE A 138 -19.95 10.47 -27.70
N VAL A 139 -19.30 9.31 -27.69
CA VAL A 139 -19.14 8.49 -26.50
C VAL A 139 -17.68 8.22 -26.18
N ALA A 140 -17.41 8.02 -24.90
CA ALA A 140 -16.22 7.36 -24.40
C ALA A 140 -16.53 5.85 -24.25
N VAL A 141 -15.61 5.02 -24.73
CA VAL A 141 -15.68 3.56 -24.60
C VAL A 141 -14.54 3.12 -23.70
N ARG A 142 -14.87 2.59 -22.52
CA ARG A 142 -13.92 2.30 -21.44
C ARG A 142 -14.01 0.84 -21.04
N SER A 143 -12.86 0.21 -20.87
CA SER A 143 -12.78 -1.13 -20.28
C SER A 143 -13.09 -1.09 -18.77
N SER A 144 -13.81 -2.10 -18.29
CA SER A 144 -14.21 -2.31 -16.90
C SER A 144 -14.07 -3.80 -16.56
N ALA A 145 -12.99 -4.19 -15.88
CA ALA A 145 -12.73 -5.60 -15.61
C ALA A 145 -13.45 -6.09 -14.35
N THR A 146 -13.87 -7.35 -14.36
CA THR A 146 -14.54 -8.00 -13.22
C THR A 146 -13.56 -8.44 -12.12
N ALA A 147 -12.26 -8.42 -12.42
CA ALA A 147 -11.17 -8.80 -11.52
C ALA A 147 -10.31 -7.60 -11.06
N GLU A 148 -10.77 -6.37 -11.32
CA GLU A 148 -10.05 -5.11 -11.04
C GLU A 148 -9.95 -4.79 -9.54
N ASP A 149 -10.83 -5.37 -8.71
CA ASP A 149 -10.98 -5.03 -7.28
C ASP A 149 -10.43 -6.11 -6.31
N LEU A 150 -9.51 -6.96 -6.77
CA LEU A 150 -8.72 -7.76 -5.82
C LEU A 150 -7.74 -6.82 -5.10
N PRO A 151 -7.68 -6.83 -3.74
CA PRO A 151 -6.82 -5.92 -2.96
C PRO A 151 -5.33 -5.95 -3.32
N THR A 152 -4.89 -7.00 -4.02
CA THR A 152 -3.51 -7.27 -4.45
C THR A 152 -3.25 -7.00 -5.94
N ALA A 153 -4.26 -6.66 -6.74
CA ALA A 153 -4.16 -6.56 -8.19
C ALA A 153 -4.31 -5.11 -8.69
N SER A 154 -3.22 -4.35 -8.71
CA SER A 154 -3.20 -3.04 -9.37
C SER A 154 -3.12 -3.20 -10.89
N PHE A 155 -4.29 -3.27 -11.55
CA PHE A 155 -4.41 -3.12 -13.01
C PHE A 155 -4.34 -1.65 -13.46
N ALA A 156 -3.96 -0.73 -12.57
CA ALA A 156 -3.91 0.69 -12.84
C ALA A 156 -3.05 1.00 -14.08
N GLY A 157 -3.65 1.70 -15.05
CA GLY A 157 -3.00 2.13 -16.29
C GLY A 157 -2.83 1.08 -17.39
N GLN A 158 -3.35 -0.14 -17.24
CA GLN A 158 -3.24 -1.20 -18.26
C GLN A 158 -4.45 -1.31 -19.21
N GLN A 159 -5.50 -0.54 -18.96
CA GLN A 159 -6.81 -0.69 -19.59
C GLN A 159 -7.10 0.44 -20.58
N GLU A 160 -7.53 0.08 -21.79
CA GLU A 160 -7.75 1.00 -22.90
C GLU A 160 -9.04 1.82 -22.69
N THR A 161 -8.94 3.13 -22.94
CA THR A 161 -10.06 4.07 -23.00
C THR A 161 -10.02 4.78 -24.34
N TYR A 162 -11.13 4.75 -25.07
CA TYR A 162 -11.28 5.43 -26.35
C TYR A 162 -12.22 6.61 -26.21
N LEU A 163 -11.70 7.82 -26.39
CA LEU A 163 -12.48 9.05 -26.36
C LEU A 163 -12.99 9.43 -27.75
N ASN A 164 -14.04 10.24 -27.78
CA ASN A 164 -14.59 10.81 -29.01
C ASN A 164 -14.98 9.79 -30.09
N VAL A 165 -15.55 8.66 -29.65
CA VAL A 165 -16.09 7.62 -30.54
C VAL A 165 -17.45 8.07 -31.05
N GLN A 166 -17.63 8.03 -32.37
CA GLN A 166 -18.87 8.44 -33.02
C GLN A 166 -19.21 7.49 -34.17
N GLY A 167 -20.47 7.06 -34.23
CA GLY A 167 -21.01 6.18 -35.27
C GLY A 167 -20.93 4.69 -34.93
N ASP A 168 -21.93 3.95 -35.40
CA ASP A 168 -22.21 2.56 -35.02
C ASP A 168 -21.03 1.63 -35.28
N SER A 169 -20.48 1.63 -36.49
CA SER A 169 -19.35 0.77 -36.87
C SER A 169 -18.12 1.01 -35.99
N ARG A 170 -17.87 2.28 -35.64
CA ARG A 170 -16.73 2.65 -34.81
C ARG A 170 -16.95 2.28 -33.35
N LEU A 171 -18.18 2.43 -32.84
CA LEU A 171 -18.56 1.98 -31.51
C LEU A 171 -18.33 0.47 -31.36
N LEU A 172 -18.86 -0.33 -32.29
CA LEU A 172 -18.70 -1.79 -32.27
C LEU A 172 -17.22 -2.20 -32.35
N LEU A 173 -16.43 -1.52 -33.18
CA LEU A 173 -14.98 -1.73 -33.23
C LEU A 173 -14.32 -1.41 -31.88
N LYS A 174 -14.66 -0.29 -31.25
CA LYS A 174 -14.07 0.08 -29.95
C LYS A 174 -14.50 -0.83 -28.80
N VAL A 175 -15.69 -1.40 -28.85
CA VAL A 175 -16.10 -2.48 -27.92
C VAL A 175 -15.19 -3.70 -28.09
N LYS A 176 -14.90 -4.11 -29.34
CA LYS A 176 -13.97 -5.21 -29.61
C LYS A 176 -12.53 -4.87 -29.21
N ASP A 177 -12.08 -3.64 -29.45
CA ASP A 177 -10.75 -3.18 -29.01
C ASP A 177 -10.60 -3.27 -27.48
N CYS A 178 -11.64 -2.88 -26.71
CA CYS A 178 -11.66 -3.09 -25.27
C CYS A 178 -11.57 -4.58 -24.91
N TRP A 179 -12.37 -5.46 -25.52
CA TRP A 179 -12.25 -6.91 -25.26
C TRP A 179 -10.88 -7.47 -25.62
N ALA A 180 -10.27 -7.00 -26.71
CA ALA A 180 -8.93 -7.36 -27.12
C ALA A 180 -7.87 -6.85 -26.13
N SER A 181 -8.12 -5.78 -25.39
CA SER A 181 -7.20 -5.25 -24.38
C SER A 181 -7.00 -6.19 -23.19
N LEU A 182 -7.89 -7.18 -22.98
CA LEU A 182 -7.62 -8.27 -22.04
C LEU A 182 -6.37 -9.08 -22.40
N PHE A 183 -5.95 -9.08 -23.66
CA PHE A 183 -4.84 -9.91 -24.16
C PHE A 183 -3.61 -9.08 -24.51
N THR A 184 -3.31 -8.04 -23.72
CA THR A 184 -1.98 -7.39 -23.79
C THR A 184 -0.89 -8.34 -23.29
N PRO A 185 0.39 -8.17 -23.69
CA PRO A 185 1.46 -9.06 -23.24
C PRO A 185 1.52 -9.13 -21.71
N ARG A 186 1.43 -7.95 -21.07
CA ARG A 186 1.40 -7.82 -19.61
C ARG A 186 0.22 -8.54 -18.97
N ALA A 187 -0.99 -8.42 -19.54
CA ALA A 187 -2.16 -9.09 -18.99
C ALA A 187 -2.10 -10.61 -19.17
N ILE A 188 -1.55 -11.11 -20.28
CA ILE A 188 -1.33 -12.55 -20.52
C ILE A 188 -0.31 -13.10 -19.52
N TYR A 189 0.85 -12.44 -19.39
CA TYR A 189 1.90 -12.83 -18.45
C TYR A 189 1.42 -12.82 -17.00
N TYR A 190 0.72 -11.75 -16.61
CA TYR A 190 0.18 -11.62 -15.26
C TYR A 190 -0.81 -12.74 -14.93
N ARG A 191 -1.75 -13.06 -15.83
CA ARG A 191 -2.69 -14.17 -15.60
C ARG A 191 -1.98 -15.52 -15.49
N HIS A 192 -0.94 -15.75 -16.29
CA HIS A 192 -0.13 -16.95 -16.18
C HIS A 192 0.58 -17.05 -14.82
N GLN A 193 1.24 -15.98 -14.37
CA GLN A 193 1.89 -15.94 -13.05
C GLN A 193 0.93 -16.15 -11.88
N GLN A 194 -0.32 -15.71 -12.01
CA GLN A 194 -1.34 -15.86 -10.97
C GLN A 194 -2.13 -17.18 -11.08
N GLY A 195 -1.80 -18.06 -12.04
CA GLY A 195 -2.55 -19.31 -12.27
C GLY A 195 -3.99 -19.11 -12.74
N PHE A 196 -4.36 -17.92 -13.24
CA PHE A 196 -5.71 -17.64 -13.71
C PHE A 196 -5.95 -18.26 -15.09
N ASP A 197 -7.09 -18.94 -15.24
CA ASP A 197 -7.55 -19.41 -16.55
C ASP A 197 -7.83 -18.19 -17.45
N ASN A 198 -7.03 -18.06 -18.51
CA ASN A 198 -7.09 -16.95 -19.47
C ASN A 198 -8.46 -16.76 -20.14
N ILE A 199 -9.35 -17.76 -20.07
CA ILE A 199 -10.70 -17.71 -20.66
C ILE A 199 -11.81 -17.44 -19.64
N LYS A 200 -11.55 -17.61 -18.34
CA LYS A 200 -12.56 -17.35 -17.30
C LYS A 200 -12.65 -15.89 -16.86
N VAL A 201 -11.73 -15.05 -17.31
CA VAL A 201 -11.72 -13.60 -17.00
C VAL A 201 -12.52 -12.85 -18.05
N GLY A 202 -13.60 -12.19 -17.62
CA GLY A 202 -14.46 -11.38 -18.48
C GLY A 202 -14.14 -9.89 -18.40
N LEU A 203 -14.50 -9.15 -19.44
CA LEU A 203 -14.40 -7.69 -19.47
C LEU A 203 -15.74 -7.08 -19.86
N ALA A 204 -16.27 -6.23 -18.99
CA ALA A 204 -17.37 -5.36 -19.33
C ALA A 204 -16.84 -4.09 -20.03
N VAL A 205 -17.67 -3.50 -20.89
CA VAL A 205 -17.33 -2.27 -21.62
C VAL A 205 -18.37 -1.20 -21.30
N VAL A 206 -17.89 -0.12 -20.71
CA VAL A 206 -18.69 1.07 -20.41
C VAL A 206 -18.75 1.93 -21.65
N VAL A 207 -19.96 2.26 -22.10
CA VAL A 207 -20.22 3.21 -23.18
C VAL A 207 -20.93 4.41 -22.58
N GLN A 208 -20.21 5.52 -22.49
CA GLN A 208 -20.63 6.70 -21.75
C GLN A 208 -20.67 7.92 -22.66
N ARG A 209 -21.67 8.80 -22.54
CA ARG A 209 -21.64 10.08 -23.26
C ARG A 209 -20.36 10.83 -22.93
N MET A 210 -19.69 11.33 -23.97
CA MET A 210 -18.50 12.16 -23.81
C MET A 210 -18.90 13.56 -23.33
N ALA A 211 -18.41 13.96 -22.16
CA ALA A 211 -18.39 15.37 -21.77
C ALA A 211 -17.28 16.06 -22.57
N GLN A 212 -17.62 17.00 -23.46
CA GLN A 212 -16.63 17.77 -24.22
C GLN A 212 -16.04 18.84 -23.32
N SER A 213 -15.09 18.43 -22.49
CA SER A 213 -14.64 19.28 -21.40
C SER A 213 -13.73 20.41 -21.88
N ASP A 214 -14.12 21.64 -21.59
CA ASP A 214 -13.26 22.82 -21.72
C ASP A 214 -12.17 22.81 -20.63
N LYS A 215 -12.51 22.25 -19.47
CA LYS A 215 -11.65 22.12 -18.29
C LYS A 215 -11.91 20.77 -17.64
N SER A 216 -10.87 20.12 -17.15
CA SER A 216 -10.99 18.82 -16.49
C SER A 216 -9.97 18.71 -15.38
N GLY A 217 -10.17 17.74 -14.49
CA GLY A 217 -9.29 17.62 -13.35
C GLY A 217 -9.57 16.43 -12.47
N ILE A 218 -8.83 16.41 -11.38
CA ILE A 218 -8.91 15.40 -10.33
C ILE A 218 -9.15 16.14 -9.02
N ALA A 219 -9.96 15.59 -8.13
CA ALA A 219 -10.19 16.13 -6.82
C ALA A 219 -10.13 15.02 -5.76
N PHE A 220 -9.52 15.33 -4.62
CA PHE A 220 -9.53 14.47 -3.45
C PHE A 220 -10.40 15.09 -2.38
N SER A 221 -11.23 14.28 -1.76
CA SER A 221 -12.01 14.73 -0.63
C SER A 221 -11.16 15.01 0.60
N ILE A 222 -9.89 14.60 0.65
CA ILE A 222 -8.91 15.00 1.69
C ILE A 222 -7.60 15.44 1.05
N ASP A 223 -6.68 16.06 1.79
CA ASP A 223 -5.32 16.23 1.27
C ASP A 223 -4.60 14.87 1.19
N PRO A 224 -4.23 14.37 0.00
CA PRO A 224 -3.63 13.04 -0.13
C PRO A 224 -2.14 12.99 0.28
N VAL A 225 -1.51 14.14 0.55
CA VAL A 225 -0.12 14.24 1.01
C VAL A 225 -0.07 14.34 2.53
N THR A 226 -0.85 15.25 3.10
CA THR A 226 -0.87 15.52 4.55
C THR A 226 -1.96 14.74 5.28
N ASN A 227 -2.82 14.01 4.57
CA ASN A 227 -4.02 13.35 5.12
C ASN A 227 -4.95 14.29 5.92
N ASP A 228 -4.88 15.61 5.70
CA ASP A 228 -5.75 16.58 6.36
C ASP A 228 -7.19 16.43 5.86
N LYS A 229 -8.04 15.84 6.72
CA LYS A 229 -9.45 15.56 6.43
C LYS A 229 -10.31 16.82 6.32
N ASN A 230 -9.78 17.97 6.76
CA ASN A 230 -10.50 19.25 6.70
C ASN A 230 -10.33 19.96 5.35
N LYS A 231 -9.51 19.45 4.43
CA LYS A 231 -9.26 20.07 3.14
C LYS A 231 -9.83 19.24 2.00
N ILE A 232 -10.24 19.90 0.92
CA ILE A 232 -10.48 19.32 -0.40
C ILE A 232 -9.37 19.82 -1.30
N VAL A 233 -8.70 18.92 -2.02
CA VAL A 233 -7.66 19.26 -2.99
C VAL A 233 -8.24 19.11 -4.39
N ILE A 234 -8.11 20.15 -5.22
CA ILE A 234 -8.59 20.15 -6.61
C ILE A 234 -7.41 20.50 -7.52
N GLU A 235 -7.12 19.62 -8.48
CA GLU A 235 -6.17 19.86 -9.56
C GLU A 235 -6.92 20.04 -10.89
N ALA A 236 -6.53 21.03 -11.71
CA ALA A 236 -7.23 21.36 -12.95
C ALA A 236 -6.31 21.66 -14.13
N ILE A 237 -6.76 21.25 -15.33
CA ILE A 237 -6.15 21.57 -16.62
C ILE A 237 -7.21 22.08 -17.62
N PHE A 238 -6.77 22.77 -18.68
CA PHE A 238 -7.59 23.01 -19.86
C PHE A 238 -7.68 21.75 -20.74
N GLY A 239 -8.82 21.53 -21.37
CA GLY A 239 -9.09 20.42 -22.29
C GLY A 239 -9.53 19.13 -21.61
N LEU A 240 -9.35 18.00 -22.31
CA LEU A 240 -9.75 16.66 -21.88
C LEU A 240 -8.84 16.09 -20.78
N GLY A 241 -9.44 15.33 -19.85
CA GLY A 241 -8.79 14.84 -18.62
C GLY A 241 -7.68 13.79 -18.81
N GLU A 242 -7.52 13.25 -20.03
CA GLU A 242 -6.49 12.25 -20.32
C GLU A 242 -5.07 12.76 -19.98
N TYR A 243 -4.82 14.06 -20.17
CA TYR A 243 -3.49 14.64 -19.98
C TYR A 243 -3.13 14.88 -18.51
N ILE A 244 -4.12 15.08 -17.63
CA ILE A 244 -3.88 15.16 -16.18
C ILE A 244 -3.70 13.76 -15.59
N VAL A 245 -4.57 12.81 -15.92
CA VAL A 245 -4.46 11.40 -15.47
C VAL A 245 -3.14 10.78 -15.93
N GLY A 246 -2.72 11.05 -17.18
CA GLY A 246 -1.44 10.60 -17.72
C GLY A 246 -0.21 11.41 -17.26
N GLY A 247 -0.39 12.45 -16.44
CA GLY A 247 0.70 13.31 -15.96
C GLY A 247 1.46 14.06 -17.06
N LYS A 248 0.87 14.22 -18.25
CA LYS A 248 1.50 14.93 -19.39
C LYS A 248 1.59 16.43 -19.15
N VAL A 249 0.68 16.97 -18.35
CA VAL A 249 0.56 18.38 -17.99
C VAL A 249 0.65 18.53 -16.48
N THR A 250 1.35 19.57 -16.01
CA THR A 250 1.32 19.98 -14.60
C THR A 250 0.08 20.85 -14.37
N PRO A 251 -0.86 20.42 -13.51
CA PRO A 251 -2.13 21.13 -13.31
C PRO A 251 -1.97 22.37 -12.39
N ASP A 252 -2.98 23.25 -12.41
CA ASP A 252 -3.19 24.18 -11.31
C ASP A 252 -3.61 23.39 -10.05
N HIS A 253 -3.26 23.88 -8.86
CA HIS A 253 -3.59 23.26 -7.58
C HIS A 253 -4.38 24.22 -6.69
N TYR A 254 -5.50 23.76 -6.16
CA TYR A 254 -6.39 24.50 -5.28
C TYR A 254 -6.66 23.72 -3.99
N GLU A 255 -6.66 24.39 -2.84
CA GLU A 255 -7.04 23.81 -1.55
C GLU A 255 -8.26 24.54 -1.00
N VAL A 256 -9.33 23.81 -0.71
CA VAL A 256 -10.59 24.37 -0.19
C VAL A 256 -10.84 23.81 1.20
N ASP A 257 -11.25 24.65 2.15
CA ASP A 257 -11.70 24.18 3.47
C ASP A 257 -13.03 23.43 3.32
N LYS A 258 -13.08 22.17 3.76
CA LYS A 258 -14.24 21.28 3.55
C LYS A 258 -15.51 21.75 4.30
N ARG A 259 -15.36 22.53 5.37
CA ARG A 259 -16.49 22.96 6.20
C ARG A 259 -17.13 24.23 5.67
N SER A 260 -16.32 25.25 5.45
CA SER A 260 -16.73 26.60 5.03
C SER A 260 -16.74 26.79 3.51
N PHE A 261 -16.09 25.89 2.77
CA PHE A 261 -15.76 26.03 1.35
C PHE A 261 -14.90 27.26 1.04
N VAL A 262 -14.23 27.86 2.02
CA VAL A 262 -13.29 28.96 1.74
C VAL A 262 -12.07 28.41 1.00
N LEU A 263 -11.66 29.11 -0.06
CA LEU A 263 -10.47 28.78 -0.83
C LEU A 263 -9.22 29.20 -0.04
N LEU A 264 -8.45 28.21 0.39
CA LEU A 264 -7.28 28.37 1.26
C LEU A 264 -6.01 28.65 0.45
N LYS A 265 -5.87 28.04 -0.73
CA LYS A 265 -4.65 28.13 -1.54
C LYS A 265 -4.95 28.04 -3.03
N LYS A 266 -4.18 28.78 -3.83
CA LYS A 266 -4.13 28.69 -5.29
C LYS A 266 -2.68 28.64 -5.76
N GLU A 267 -2.33 27.64 -6.55
CA GLU A 267 -1.07 27.58 -7.28
C GLU A 267 -1.37 27.44 -8.77
N ILE A 268 -0.96 28.43 -9.56
CA ILE A 268 -1.22 28.47 -11.00
C ILE A 268 0.03 28.01 -11.74
N LYS A 269 -0.13 27.10 -12.70
CA LYS A 269 0.98 26.52 -13.48
C LYS A 269 0.82 26.82 -14.97
N GLU A 270 1.93 27.05 -15.68
CA GLU A 270 1.89 27.23 -17.13
C GLU A 270 1.48 25.91 -17.81
N GLN A 271 0.39 25.92 -18.57
CA GLN A 271 -0.01 24.80 -19.42
C GLN A 271 0.38 25.08 -20.87
N LYS A 272 1.26 24.25 -21.45
CA LYS A 272 1.79 24.43 -22.81
C LYS A 272 0.99 23.73 -23.90
N ILE A 273 0.23 22.70 -23.53
CA ILE A 273 -0.54 21.86 -24.44
C ILE A 273 -1.89 21.54 -23.81
N LEU A 274 -2.93 21.40 -24.62
CA LEU A 274 -4.20 20.81 -24.23
C LEU A 274 -4.64 19.76 -25.24
N LEU A 275 -5.42 18.79 -24.79
CA LEU A 275 -6.07 17.83 -25.65
C LEU A 275 -7.50 18.31 -25.89
N LYS A 276 -7.88 18.51 -27.15
CA LYS A 276 -9.26 18.82 -27.53
C LYS A 276 -9.74 17.92 -28.65
N ARG A 277 -11.04 17.89 -28.84
CA ARG A 277 -11.64 17.21 -29.98
C ARG A 277 -11.28 17.90 -31.29
N SER A 278 -10.96 17.11 -32.31
CA SER A 278 -10.87 17.53 -33.71
C SER A 278 -11.55 16.48 -34.58
N GLY A 279 -12.72 16.83 -35.15
CA GLY A 279 -13.54 15.91 -35.93
C GLY A 279 -13.97 14.68 -35.12
N VAL A 280 -13.52 13.50 -35.56
CA VAL A 280 -13.80 12.20 -34.93
C VAL A 280 -12.63 11.69 -34.07
N GLY A 281 -11.69 12.56 -33.69
CA GLY A 281 -10.56 12.20 -32.85
C GLY A 281 -10.13 13.34 -31.94
N ASN A 282 -8.93 13.21 -31.38
CA ASN A 282 -8.33 14.22 -30.52
C ASN A 282 -7.14 14.86 -31.24
N ILE A 283 -6.93 16.15 -30.99
CA ILE A 283 -5.73 16.86 -31.40
C ILE A 283 -5.07 17.47 -30.16
N GLU A 284 -3.75 17.41 -30.13
CA GLU A 284 -2.95 18.19 -29.21
C GLU A 284 -2.78 19.59 -29.79
N GLU A 285 -3.24 20.60 -29.04
CA GLU A 285 -3.07 21.99 -29.39
C GLU A 285 -2.06 22.63 -28.45
N LYS A 286 -1.10 23.37 -29.02
CA LYS A 286 -0.16 24.17 -28.24
C LYS A 286 -0.84 25.47 -27.81
N LEU A 287 -0.77 25.75 -26.52
CA LEU A 287 -1.25 27.01 -25.96
C LEU A 287 -0.17 28.09 -26.09
N ILE A 288 -0.59 29.30 -26.43
CA ILE A 288 0.26 30.48 -26.26
C ILE A 288 0.39 30.78 -24.77
N LYS A 289 1.54 31.34 -24.37
CA LYS A 289 1.86 31.59 -22.96
C LYS A 289 0.78 32.38 -22.20
N SER A 290 0.22 33.41 -22.84
CA SER A 290 -0.87 34.23 -22.26
C SER A 290 -2.19 33.47 -22.02
N GLN A 291 -2.38 32.30 -22.64
CA GLN A 291 -3.49 31.39 -22.36
C GLN A 291 -3.09 30.33 -21.33
N GLY A 292 -1.89 29.76 -21.47
CA GLY A 292 -1.38 28.72 -20.58
C GLY A 292 -1.16 29.14 -19.13
N ASP A 293 -0.81 30.42 -18.91
CA ASP A 293 -0.56 30.99 -17.58
C ASP A 293 -1.86 31.38 -16.83
N LYS A 294 -3.03 31.30 -17.47
CA LYS A 294 -4.31 31.65 -16.82
C LYS A 294 -4.70 30.61 -15.79
N GLN A 295 -5.35 31.08 -14.72
CA GLN A 295 -6.06 30.22 -13.77
C GLN A 295 -7.13 29.40 -14.52
N LYS A 296 -7.13 28.07 -14.34
CA LYS A 296 -7.99 27.16 -15.12
C LYS A 296 -9.43 27.22 -14.67
N LEU A 297 -9.67 27.13 -13.36
CA LEU A 297 -10.99 27.23 -12.75
C LEU A 297 -11.20 28.61 -12.14
N SER A 298 -12.32 29.27 -12.43
CA SER A 298 -12.77 30.41 -11.63
C SER A 298 -13.10 29.99 -10.20
N ASP A 299 -13.11 30.94 -9.27
CA ASP A 299 -13.38 30.65 -7.86
C ASP A 299 -14.77 30.00 -7.67
N GLU A 300 -15.77 30.43 -8.44
CA GLU A 300 -17.10 29.81 -8.44
C GLU A 300 -17.07 28.33 -8.90
N GLU A 301 -16.30 28.02 -9.94
CA GLU A 301 -16.13 26.64 -10.41
C GLU A 301 -15.39 25.77 -9.38
N ILE A 302 -14.38 26.32 -8.70
CA ILE A 302 -13.66 25.61 -7.62
C ILE A 302 -14.65 25.21 -6.51
N ILE A 303 -15.53 26.13 -6.10
CA ILE A 303 -16.55 25.86 -5.06
C ILE A 303 -17.56 24.81 -5.55
N LYS A 304 -18.03 24.90 -6.79
CA LYS A 304 -18.95 23.91 -7.37
C LYS A 304 -18.35 22.51 -7.37
N VAL A 305 -17.09 22.37 -7.76
CA VAL A 305 -16.38 21.08 -7.71
C VAL A 305 -16.24 20.61 -6.26
N ALA A 306 -15.85 21.48 -5.33
CA ALA A 306 -15.68 21.13 -3.91
C ALA A 306 -16.99 20.67 -3.25
N LEU A 307 -18.12 21.30 -3.57
CA LEU A 307 -19.45 20.88 -3.10
C LEU A 307 -19.79 19.46 -3.55
N LEU A 308 -19.59 19.16 -4.83
CA LEU A 308 -19.80 17.83 -5.39
C LEU A 308 -18.86 16.79 -4.75
N VAL A 309 -17.59 17.14 -4.55
CA VAL A 309 -16.62 16.25 -3.88
C VAL A 309 -17.08 15.86 -2.48
N LYS A 310 -17.61 16.82 -1.71
CA LYS A 310 -18.16 16.55 -0.37
C LYS A 310 -19.42 15.69 -0.43
N GLU A 311 -20.30 15.93 -1.40
CA GLU A 311 -21.50 15.11 -1.61
C GLU A 311 -21.15 13.65 -1.92
N ILE A 312 -20.16 13.45 -2.79
CA ILE A 312 -19.64 12.12 -3.15
C ILE A 312 -19.01 11.43 -1.93
N GLU A 313 -18.15 12.12 -1.17
CA GLU A 313 -17.59 11.58 0.07
C GLU A 313 -18.67 11.17 1.08
N ASN A 314 -19.70 12.00 1.25
CA ASN A 314 -20.84 11.69 2.13
C ASN A 314 -21.62 10.45 1.67
N HIS A 315 -21.76 10.26 0.35
CA HIS A 315 -22.44 9.10 -0.21
C HIS A 315 -21.68 7.79 0.05
N TYR A 316 -20.35 7.81 -0.10
CA TYR A 316 -19.52 6.62 0.09
C TYR A 316 -19.09 6.38 1.54
N PHE A 317 -19.15 7.38 2.43
CA PHE A 317 -18.72 7.33 3.84
C PHE A 317 -17.21 7.14 4.08
N PHE A 318 -16.40 7.24 3.03
CA PHE A 318 -14.94 7.25 3.11
C PHE A 318 -14.36 8.17 2.04
N PRO A 319 -13.12 8.67 2.22
CA PRO A 319 -12.55 9.64 1.29
C PRO A 319 -12.36 9.13 -0.13
N GLN A 320 -12.53 10.02 -1.10
CA GLN A 320 -12.63 9.71 -2.52
C GLN A 320 -11.60 10.47 -3.37
N ASP A 321 -11.04 9.77 -4.35
CA ASP A 321 -10.33 10.30 -5.51
C ASP A 321 -11.30 10.36 -6.69
N ILE A 322 -11.56 11.57 -7.20
CA ILE A 322 -12.65 11.88 -8.11
C ILE A 322 -12.11 12.53 -9.37
N GLU A 323 -12.41 11.95 -10.53
CA GLU A 323 -12.16 12.57 -11.83
C GLU A 323 -13.41 13.34 -12.28
N TRP A 324 -13.22 14.59 -12.71
CA TRP A 324 -14.30 15.49 -13.11
C TRP A 324 -13.99 16.23 -14.41
N ALA A 325 -15.05 16.67 -15.08
CA ALA A 325 -15.03 17.37 -16.36
C ALA A 325 -16.05 18.51 -16.35
N ILE A 326 -15.67 19.68 -16.86
CA ILE A 326 -16.57 20.83 -17.03
C ILE A 326 -16.82 21.06 -18.51
N GLU A 327 -18.08 20.98 -18.91
CA GLU A 327 -18.58 21.28 -20.25
C GLU A 327 -19.53 22.49 -20.15
N GLY A 328 -19.09 23.65 -20.67
CA GLY A 328 -19.77 24.91 -20.42
C GLY A 328 -19.83 25.26 -18.93
N SER A 329 -21.03 25.32 -18.35
CA SER A 329 -21.25 25.60 -16.92
C SER A 329 -21.56 24.37 -16.07
N LYS A 330 -21.64 23.18 -16.69
CA LYS A 330 -22.01 21.93 -16.01
C LYS A 330 -20.76 21.17 -15.60
N VAL A 331 -20.73 20.75 -14.33
CA VAL A 331 -19.70 19.85 -13.80
C VAL A 331 -20.21 18.42 -13.91
N PHE A 332 -19.40 17.55 -14.50
CA PHE A 332 -19.66 16.13 -14.64
C PHE A 332 -18.63 15.32 -13.85
N ILE A 333 -19.09 14.25 -13.20
CA ILE A 333 -18.24 13.27 -12.52
C ILE A 333 -18.05 12.08 -13.44
N VAL A 334 -16.81 11.78 -13.81
CA VAL A 334 -16.49 10.72 -14.77
C VAL A 334 -15.91 9.48 -14.10
N GLN A 335 -15.41 9.61 -12.86
CA GLN A 335 -14.94 8.50 -12.04
C GLN A 335 -14.87 8.91 -10.56
N SER A 336 -15.07 7.94 -9.65
CA SER A 336 -14.74 8.07 -8.22
C SER A 336 -14.13 6.75 -7.75
N ARG A 337 -13.23 6.79 -6.77
CA ARG A 337 -12.70 5.59 -6.11
C ARG A 337 -12.20 5.90 -4.69
N PRO A 338 -12.17 4.92 -3.76
CA PRO A 338 -11.56 5.09 -2.44
C PRO A 338 -10.12 5.60 -2.55
N ILE A 339 -9.75 6.54 -1.68
CA ILE A 339 -8.33 6.84 -1.43
C ILE A 339 -7.78 5.73 -0.53
N THR A 340 -6.98 4.83 -1.10
CA THR A 340 -6.39 3.69 -0.38
C THR A 340 -5.13 4.05 0.40
N THR A 341 -4.54 5.23 0.14
CA THR A 341 -3.31 5.71 0.78
C THR A 341 -3.52 6.39 2.14
N ILE A 342 -4.75 6.38 2.67
CA ILE A 342 -5.08 6.98 3.96
C ILE A 342 -4.55 6.08 5.06
N LYS A 343 -3.31 6.32 5.47
CA LYS A 343 -2.88 5.97 6.82
C LYS A 343 -3.73 6.80 7.79
N THR A 344 -4.38 6.16 8.75
CA THR A 344 -4.98 6.86 9.90
C THR A 344 -3.88 7.65 10.57
N LEU A 345 -3.85 8.97 10.33
CA LEU A 345 -3.06 9.88 11.12
C LEU A 345 -3.64 9.89 12.53
N ASP A 346 -2.86 9.42 13.49
CA ASP A 346 -3.04 9.81 14.88
C ASP A 346 -2.97 11.33 14.99
N ASN A 347 -3.93 11.88 15.72
CA ASN A 347 -4.17 13.32 15.96
C ASN A 347 -3.07 14.02 16.77
N ARG A 348 -1.79 13.65 16.63
CA ARG A 348 -0.64 14.38 17.21
C ARG A 348 0.21 15.10 16.16
N SER A 349 -0.13 15.00 14.88
CA SER A 349 0.67 15.55 13.77
C SER A 349 0.32 17.01 13.40
N LYS A 350 -0.64 17.66 14.07
CA LYS A 350 -0.94 19.09 13.81
C LYS A 350 -0.04 20.10 14.52
N ASP A 351 0.79 19.68 15.49
CA ASP A 351 1.69 20.60 16.22
C ASP A 351 3.19 20.47 15.86
N LEU A 352 3.55 19.68 14.85
CA LEU A 352 4.97 19.52 14.42
C LEU A 352 5.29 20.09 13.03
N ASP A 353 4.30 20.53 12.25
CA ASP A 353 4.46 20.77 10.81
C ASP A 353 4.45 22.25 10.37
N THR A 354 4.55 23.21 11.29
CA THR A 354 4.68 24.64 10.92
C THR A 354 5.87 25.38 11.53
N SER A 355 6.67 24.73 12.39
CA SER A 355 7.86 25.34 13.03
C SER A 355 9.20 24.88 12.46
N GLN A 356 9.22 24.04 11.42
CA GLN A 356 10.46 23.55 10.79
C GLN A 356 10.83 24.28 9.47
N ALA A 357 10.03 25.26 9.03
CA ALA A 357 10.18 25.91 7.73
C ALA A 357 11.01 27.22 7.74
N GLU A 358 11.39 27.77 8.89
CA GLU A 358 12.04 29.11 8.95
C GLU A 358 13.56 29.09 9.19
N GLY A 359 14.20 27.91 9.17
CA GLY A 359 15.60 27.74 9.55
C GLY A 359 16.60 27.44 8.43
N LEU A 360 16.40 27.83 7.17
CA LEU A 360 17.35 27.50 6.09
C LEU A 360 17.57 28.64 5.10
N LYS A 361 18.44 29.59 5.45
CA LYS A 361 19.12 30.44 4.45
C LYS A 361 20.50 29.87 4.13
N SER A 362 20.66 29.43 2.88
CA SER A 362 21.91 29.18 2.12
C SER A 362 22.86 28.11 2.72
N ASN A 363 23.16 26.99 2.06
CA ASN A 363 23.53 26.83 0.66
C ASN A 363 23.10 25.48 0.08
N ALA A 364 22.57 25.53 -1.14
CA ALA A 364 22.37 24.45 -2.12
C ALA A 364 20.97 23.80 -2.27
N LEU A 365 19.87 24.56 -2.13
CA LEU A 365 18.61 24.23 -2.82
C LEU A 365 18.85 24.24 -4.33
N MET A 366 18.63 23.11 -5.00
CA MET A 366 18.87 22.93 -6.43
C MET A 366 17.61 23.14 -7.27
N LEU A 367 16.51 22.55 -6.82
CA LEU A 367 15.25 22.47 -7.55
C LEU A 367 14.10 22.46 -6.57
N THR A 368 12.94 22.91 -7.05
CA THR A 368 11.66 22.74 -6.37
C THR A 368 10.67 22.13 -7.35
N GLY A 369 9.72 21.37 -6.81
CA GLY A 369 8.60 20.79 -7.52
C GLY A 369 7.40 20.65 -6.59
N SER A 370 6.38 19.95 -7.06
CA SER A 370 5.18 19.66 -6.26
C SER A 370 5.48 18.54 -5.25
N PRO A 371 5.13 18.71 -3.97
CA PRO A 371 5.28 17.65 -2.96
C PRO A 371 4.31 16.53 -3.27
N ALA A 372 4.83 15.36 -3.65
CA ALA A 372 4.03 14.26 -4.14
C ALA A 372 3.84 13.19 -3.06
N SER A 373 4.90 12.81 -2.35
CA SER A 373 4.86 11.80 -1.30
C SER A 373 5.79 12.24 -0.16
N PRO A 374 5.31 12.32 1.09
CA PRO A 374 6.07 12.89 2.20
C PRO A 374 7.29 12.03 2.56
N GLY A 375 8.23 12.66 3.27
CA GLY A 375 9.48 12.05 3.74
C GLY A 375 10.72 12.72 3.16
N ILE A 376 11.89 12.36 3.71
CA ILE A 376 13.19 12.90 3.28
C ILE A 376 14.12 11.72 2.99
N ALA A 377 14.75 11.72 1.83
CA ALA A 377 15.72 10.69 1.45
C ALA A 377 16.92 11.30 0.73
N THR A 378 18.08 10.68 0.92
CA THR A 378 19.36 11.09 0.31
C THR A 378 19.96 9.92 -0.44
N GLY A 379 20.44 10.16 -1.66
CA GLY A 379 21.10 9.13 -2.46
C GLY A 379 21.73 9.69 -3.74
N PRO A 380 22.52 8.87 -4.45
CA PRO A 380 23.04 9.22 -5.76
C PRO A 380 21.91 9.24 -6.80
N VAL A 381 21.91 10.26 -7.66
CA VAL A 381 20.94 10.39 -8.75
C VAL A 381 21.16 9.31 -9.79
N LYS A 382 20.07 8.64 -10.18
CA LYS A 382 20.01 7.82 -11.39
C LYS A 382 18.98 8.37 -12.37
N LEU A 383 19.48 8.92 -13.47
CA LEU A 383 18.69 9.40 -14.59
C LEU A 383 18.31 8.24 -15.50
N ILE A 384 17.00 8.10 -15.73
CA ILE A 384 16.44 7.13 -16.67
C ILE A 384 15.40 7.80 -17.57
N PHE A 385 15.49 7.55 -18.88
CA PHE A 385 14.60 8.16 -19.88
C PHE A 385 13.58 7.18 -20.45
N SER A 386 13.75 5.89 -20.17
CA SER A 386 12.91 4.81 -20.71
C SER A 386 12.77 3.65 -19.72
N PRO A 387 11.64 2.91 -19.73
CA PRO A 387 11.51 1.65 -18.97
C PRO A 387 12.60 0.61 -19.27
N LYS A 388 13.24 0.68 -20.44
CA LYS A 388 14.34 -0.24 -20.79
C LYS A 388 15.57 -0.07 -19.88
N GLU A 389 15.68 1.06 -19.19
CA GLU A 389 16.81 1.45 -18.36
C GLU A 389 16.57 1.14 -16.87
N ILE A 390 15.44 0.53 -16.49
CA ILE A 390 15.09 0.24 -15.09
C ILE A 390 16.12 -0.63 -14.36
N GLY A 391 16.87 -1.46 -15.09
CA GLY A 391 17.97 -2.27 -14.55
C GLY A 391 19.18 -1.46 -14.07
N LEU A 392 19.27 -0.18 -14.46
CA LEU A 392 20.36 0.71 -14.04
C LEU A 392 20.17 1.26 -12.62
N VAL A 393 18.95 1.22 -12.08
CA VAL A 393 18.60 1.73 -10.76
C VAL A 393 18.92 0.69 -9.69
N LYS A 394 19.72 1.11 -8.69
CA LYS A 394 20.15 0.28 -7.56
C LYS A 394 19.43 0.70 -6.27
N HIS A 395 19.53 -0.16 -5.26
CA HIS A 395 19.00 0.16 -3.93
C HIS A 395 19.68 1.40 -3.36
N GLY A 396 18.88 2.39 -2.96
CA GLY A 396 19.38 3.66 -2.40
C GLY A 396 19.52 4.81 -3.41
N ASP A 397 19.33 4.57 -4.70
CA ASP A 397 19.40 5.61 -5.73
C ASP A 397 18.21 6.58 -5.65
N ILE A 398 18.42 7.84 -6.04
CA ILE A 398 17.35 8.80 -6.31
C ILE A 398 16.96 8.67 -7.79
N LEU A 399 15.80 8.11 -8.07
CA LEU A 399 15.31 7.92 -9.44
C LEU A 399 14.85 9.25 -10.01
N VAL A 400 15.46 9.70 -11.11
CA VAL A 400 15.13 10.93 -11.81
C VAL A 400 14.69 10.61 -13.23
N ALA A 401 13.48 11.02 -13.63
CA ALA A 401 12.92 10.72 -14.96
C ALA A 401 12.06 11.88 -15.49
N PRO A 402 11.83 11.98 -16.82
CA PRO A 402 10.89 12.98 -17.36
C PRO A 402 9.45 12.75 -16.85
N LEU A 403 9.04 11.48 -16.80
CA LEU A 403 7.74 10.97 -16.34
C LEU A 403 7.94 9.49 -15.98
N THR A 404 7.15 8.95 -15.06
CA THR A 404 7.09 7.50 -14.81
C THR A 404 5.77 6.91 -15.27
N ASN A 405 5.79 5.63 -15.62
CA ASN A 405 4.61 4.83 -15.94
C ASN A 405 4.69 3.48 -15.19
N PRO A 406 3.67 2.61 -15.27
CA PRO A 406 3.64 1.34 -14.54
C PRO A 406 4.84 0.40 -14.79
N ASP A 407 5.60 0.58 -15.86
CA ASP A 407 6.79 -0.24 -16.15
C ASP A 407 8.02 0.20 -15.34
N TYR A 408 7.98 1.38 -14.71
CA TYR A 408 9.04 1.88 -13.84
C TYR A 408 8.95 1.30 -12.42
N VAL A 409 7.83 0.68 -12.03
CA VAL A 409 7.58 0.17 -10.66
C VAL A 409 8.72 -0.70 -10.11
N PRO A 410 9.33 -1.63 -10.88
CA PRO A 410 10.47 -2.41 -10.39
C PRO A 410 11.69 -1.56 -10.01
N ALA A 411 11.95 -0.46 -10.72
CA ALA A 411 13.00 0.50 -10.37
C ALA A 411 12.58 1.41 -9.21
N MET A 412 11.31 1.83 -9.18
CA MET A 412 10.76 2.65 -8.09
C MET A 412 10.94 1.94 -6.73
N LYS A 413 10.66 0.63 -6.66
CA LYS A 413 10.87 -0.19 -5.44
C LYS A 413 12.32 -0.23 -4.93
N LYS A 414 13.30 0.03 -5.80
CA LYS A 414 14.73 0.07 -5.43
C LYS A 414 15.17 1.48 -4.99
N ALA A 415 14.51 2.51 -5.50
CA ALA A 415 14.89 3.89 -5.25
C ALA A 415 14.65 4.32 -3.80
N ALA A 416 15.48 5.22 -3.29
CA ALA A 416 15.28 5.89 -2.00
C ALA A 416 14.33 7.10 -2.11
N ALA A 417 14.25 7.73 -3.29
CA ALA A 417 13.28 8.80 -3.58
C ALA A 417 13.03 8.90 -5.08
N ILE A 418 11.96 9.61 -5.45
CA ILE A 418 11.53 9.78 -6.85
C ILE A 418 11.41 11.25 -7.21
N VAL A 419 12.01 11.64 -8.34
CA VAL A 419 11.93 12.99 -8.89
C VAL A 419 11.49 12.94 -10.35
N THR A 420 10.45 13.71 -10.73
CA THR A 420 10.02 13.81 -12.12
C THR A 420 9.88 15.24 -12.65
N ASP A 421 10.23 15.46 -13.92
CA ASP A 421 10.04 16.75 -14.59
C ASP A 421 8.56 17.12 -14.74
N ARG A 422 7.70 16.13 -14.98
CA ARG A 422 6.26 16.32 -15.23
C ARG A 422 5.42 15.51 -14.23
N GLY A 423 4.17 15.92 -14.10
CA GLY A 423 3.18 15.32 -13.23
C GLY A 423 2.75 16.23 -12.08
N GLY A 424 1.49 16.14 -11.69
CA GLY A 424 0.94 16.74 -10.47
C GLY A 424 1.03 15.80 -9.27
N ARG A 425 0.45 16.19 -8.13
CA ARG A 425 0.37 15.36 -6.91
C ARG A 425 -0.49 14.10 -7.13
N THR A 426 -1.11 13.99 -8.29
CA THR A 426 -1.96 12.87 -8.77
C THR A 426 -1.31 12.00 -9.82
N SER A 427 -0.12 12.36 -10.27
CA SER A 427 0.58 11.60 -11.30
C SER A 427 0.87 10.16 -10.85
N HIS A 428 1.07 9.27 -11.82
CA HIS A 428 1.53 7.90 -11.55
C HIS A 428 2.72 7.86 -10.57
N ALA A 429 3.69 8.75 -10.76
CA ALA A 429 4.83 8.90 -9.86
C ALA A 429 4.38 9.18 -8.42
N ALA A 430 3.45 10.11 -8.21
CA ALA A 430 2.96 10.49 -6.90
C ALA A 430 2.19 9.36 -6.20
N ILE A 431 1.26 8.71 -6.91
CA ILE A 431 0.41 7.65 -6.35
C ILE A 431 1.26 6.46 -5.92
N VAL A 432 2.07 5.92 -6.82
CA VAL A 432 2.90 4.74 -6.54
C VAL A 432 3.96 5.04 -5.47
N SER A 433 4.51 6.27 -5.44
CA SER A 433 5.46 6.64 -4.38
C SER A 433 4.81 6.63 -2.99
N ARG A 434 3.55 7.06 -2.86
CA ARG A 434 2.81 6.99 -1.59
C ARG A 434 2.53 5.55 -1.17
N GLU A 435 2.11 4.72 -2.12
CA GLU A 435 1.89 3.28 -1.89
C GLU A 435 3.16 2.57 -1.42
N LEU A 436 4.31 2.92 -1.98
CA LEU A 436 5.62 2.38 -1.61
C LEU A 436 6.27 3.08 -0.40
N GLY A 437 5.68 4.16 0.12
CA GLY A 437 6.24 4.94 1.22
C GLY A 437 7.53 5.68 0.88
N LEU A 438 7.77 5.98 -0.40
CA LEU A 438 8.98 6.66 -0.89
C LEU A 438 8.75 8.17 -0.97
N PRO A 439 9.70 9.01 -0.51
CA PRO A 439 9.66 10.45 -0.75
C PRO A 439 9.63 10.77 -2.25
N ALA A 440 8.75 11.69 -2.65
CA ALA A 440 8.66 12.06 -4.07
C ALA A 440 8.36 13.54 -4.31
N VAL A 441 9.03 14.10 -5.33
CA VAL A 441 8.83 15.46 -5.84
C VAL A 441 8.59 15.40 -7.34
N VAL A 442 7.44 15.91 -7.80
CA VAL A 442 7.00 15.79 -9.20
C VAL A 442 6.77 17.16 -9.83
N GLY A 443 6.84 17.25 -11.15
CA GLY A 443 6.60 18.53 -11.83
C GLY A 443 7.72 19.54 -11.61
N THR A 444 8.98 19.10 -11.50
CA THR A 444 10.15 19.98 -11.34
C THR A 444 10.54 20.73 -12.62
N GLU A 445 9.95 20.36 -13.76
CA GLU A 445 10.16 20.85 -15.13
C GLU A 445 11.55 20.65 -15.74
N LYS A 446 12.60 20.65 -14.92
CA LYS A 446 14.02 20.73 -15.34
C LYS A 446 14.96 19.85 -14.52
N ALA A 447 14.46 18.89 -13.73
CA ALA A 447 15.31 17.97 -12.96
C ALA A 447 16.20 17.11 -13.85
N THR A 448 15.70 16.57 -14.97
CA THR A 448 16.53 15.74 -15.86
C THR A 448 17.66 16.53 -16.55
N LYS A 449 17.55 17.87 -16.57
CA LYS A 449 18.56 18.77 -17.14
C LYS A 449 19.59 19.26 -16.12
N ILE A 450 19.18 19.43 -14.86
CA ILE A 450 20.02 19.99 -13.80
C ILE A 450 20.75 18.90 -13.01
N LEU A 451 20.06 17.81 -12.69
CA LEU A 451 20.64 16.69 -11.97
C LEU A 451 21.48 15.84 -12.93
N LYS A 452 22.54 15.21 -12.42
CA LYS A 452 23.46 14.36 -13.19
C LYS A 452 23.58 12.99 -12.54
N ASN A 453 23.84 11.95 -13.33
CA ASN A 453 24.09 10.61 -12.78
C ASN A 453 25.19 10.64 -11.71
N GLU A 454 25.00 9.84 -10.65
CA GLU A 454 25.87 9.70 -9.48
C GLU A 454 25.95 10.96 -8.58
N MET A 455 25.23 12.03 -8.92
CA MET A 455 25.15 13.23 -8.08
C MET A 455 24.37 12.93 -6.81
N VAL A 456 24.97 13.12 -5.63
CA VAL A 456 24.23 12.95 -4.37
C VAL A 456 23.31 14.13 -4.13
N VAL A 457 22.02 13.85 -3.91
CA VAL A 457 20.99 14.85 -3.59
C VAL A 457 20.14 14.39 -2.41
N THR A 458 19.58 15.36 -1.69
CA THR A 458 18.56 15.15 -0.68
C THR A 458 17.22 15.61 -1.23
N VAL A 459 16.21 14.75 -1.19
CA VAL A 459 14.84 15.02 -1.67
C VAL A 459 13.92 15.14 -0.46
N ASN A 460 13.27 16.29 -0.30
CA ASN A 460 12.19 16.51 0.67
C ASN A 460 10.85 16.44 -0.05
N GLY A 461 10.21 15.27 0.04
CA GLY A 461 8.92 15.01 -0.59
C GLY A 461 7.72 15.67 0.10
N ALA A 462 7.89 16.19 1.33
CA ALA A 462 6.85 16.92 2.06
C ALA A 462 6.77 18.39 1.62
N THR A 463 7.91 19.05 1.42
CA THR A 463 7.97 20.47 1.00
C THR A 463 8.16 20.66 -0.51
N GLY A 464 8.56 19.61 -1.24
CA GLY A 464 8.80 19.69 -2.68
C GLY A 464 10.20 20.18 -3.04
N GLU A 465 11.16 20.12 -2.12
CA GLU A 465 12.50 20.70 -2.28
C GLU A 465 13.56 19.63 -2.56
N ILE A 466 14.54 19.96 -3.40
CA ILE A 466 15.67 19.08 -3.73
C ILE A 466 16.97 19.85 -3.50
N PHE A 467 17.83 19.31 -2.65
CA PHE A 467 19.08 19.91 -2.22
C PHE A 467 20.29 19.13 -2.71
N LYS A 468 21.42 19.82 -2.91
CA LYS A 468 22.69 19.19 -3.28
C LYS A 468 23.36 18.57 -2.05
N GLY A 469 23.85 17.34 -2.20
CA GLY A 469 24.57 16.64 -1.14
C GLY A 469 23.65 16.09 -0.05
N LYS A 470 24.28 15.59 1.03
CA LYS A 470 23.59 15.08 2.23
C LYS A 470 23.37 16.25 3.18
N ILE A 471 22.11 16.57 3.50
CA ILE A 471 21.82 17.56 4.55
C ILE A 471 22.12 16.92 5.92
N SER A 472 23.03 17.55 6.67
CA SER A 472 23.25 17.25 8.08
C SER A 472 22.24 18.04 8.91
N LEU A 473 21.31 17.36 9.57
CA LEU A 473 20.48 17.98 10.61
C LEU A 473 21.40 18.36 11.78
N SER A 474 21.79 19.62 11.88
CA SER A 474 22.61 20.11 12.99
C SER A 474 21.77 20.18 14.26
N ALA A 475 22.18 19.42 15.26
CA ALA A 475 21.69 19.50 16.63
C ALA A 475 21.99 20.88 17.22
N SER A 476 20.99 21.76 17.30
CA SER A 476 21.06 23.02 18.06
C SER A 476 19.64 23.48 18.40
N GLU A 477 19.48 24.07 19.58
CA GLU A 477 18.26 24.69 20.11
C GLU A 477 17.25 23.76 20.79
N LYS A 478 17.73 23.11 21.86
CA LYS A 478 16.92 22.96 23.07
C LYS A 478 16.99 24.28 23.86
N LYS A 479 15.89 25.03 23.94
CA LYS A 479 15.58 25.85 25.11
C LYS A 479 14.08 26.21 25.19
N ALA A 480 13.50 25.77 26.31
CA ALA A 480 12.36 26.32 27.05
C ALA A 480 11.08 26.72 26.28
N VAL A 481 10.05 25.87 26.36
CA VAL A 481 8.69 26.33 26.67
C VAL A 481 8.09 25.35 27.69
N GLU A 482 7.91 25.87 28.91
CA GLU A 482 7.16 25.25 29.99
C GLU A 482 5.66 25.18 29.66
N ASP A 483 5.04 24.11 30.16
CA ASP A 483 3.64 23.96 30.57
C ASP A 483 2.56 24.79 29.87
N LYS A 484 1.84 24.12 28.97
CA LYS A 484 0.37 24.18 28.95
C LYS A 484 -0.22 22.80 28.72
N GLU A 485 -0.80 22.25 29.78
CA GLU A 485 -1.68 21.09 29.77
C GLU A 485 -2.82 21.28 28.78
N ALA A 486 -2.92 20.38 27.80
CA ALA A 486 -4.13 20.14 27.02
C ALA A 486 -4.59 18.71 27.34
N GLY A 487 -5.69 18.61 28.08
CA GLY A 487 -6.21 17.36 28.64
C GLY A 487 -6.62 16.32 27.60
N TYR A 488 -5.94 15.18 27.63
CA TYR A 488 -6.49 13.85 27.34
C TYR A 488 -5.87 12.87 28.35
N ASP A 489 -6.18 13.05 29.63
CA ASP A 489 -5.75 12.12 30.67
C ASP A 489 -6.89 11.15 31.02
N LYS A 490 -6.93 10.04 30.29
CA LYS A 490 -7.32 8.74 30.84
C LYS A 490 -6.50 7.67 30.11
N LYS A 491 -5.29 7.39 30.60
CA LYS A 491 -4.57 6.15 30.25
C LYS A 491 -5.51 4.97 30.53
N LEU A 492 -6.04 4.35 29.47
CA LEU A 492 -6.86 3.14 29.59
C LEU A 492 -6.04 2.08 30.31
N LYS A 493 -6.47 1.68 31.51
CA LYS A 493 -5.80 0.63 32.28
C LYS A 493 -6.27 -0.73 31.76
N THR A 494 -5.34 -1.62 31.47
CA THR A 494 -5.59 -3.00 31.06
C THR A 494 -4.87 -3.96 32.01
N LYS A 495 -5.40 -5.17 32.18
CA LYS A 495 -4.76 -6.27 32.92
C LYS A 495 -3.78 -7.03 32.02
N THR A 496 -4.17 -7.32 30.78
CA THR A 496 -3.29 -7.81 29.73
C THR A 496 -2.38 -6.67 29.29
N HIS A 497 -1.08 -6.90 29.34
CA HIS A 497 -0.08 -5.90 28.94
C HIS A 497 -0.04 -5.74 27.42
N VAL A 498 0.07 -4.49 26.97
CA VAL A 498 0.26 -4.16 25.55
C VAL A 498 1.72 -3.80 25.33
N TYR A 499 2.45 -4.74 24.75
CA TYR A 499 3.85 -4.60 24.38
C TYR A 499 4.02 -4.29 22.90
N VAL A 500 5.23 -3.90 22.51
CA VAL A 500 5.59 -3.66 21.10
C VAL A 500 6.67 -4.60 20.58
N ASN A 501 6.61 -4.85 19.28
CA ASN A 501 7.67 -5.45 18.48
C ASN A 501 8.58 -4.32 17.96
N LEU A 502 9.87 -4.37 18.27
CA LEU A 502 10.86 -3.39 17.82
C LEU A 502 12.11 -4.06 17.25
N ALA A 503 12.83 -3.32 16.43
CA ALA A 503 14.07 -3.77 15.81
C ALA A 503 15.12 -2.65 15.66
N GLU A 504 14.67 -1.41 15.47
CA GLU A 504 15.56 -0.26 15.19
C GLU A 504 15.78 0.61 16.44
N PRO A 505 17.04 0.85 16.87
CA PRO A 505 17.35 1.66 18.06
C PRO A 505 16.78 3.08 18.01
N GLU A 506 16.72 3.68 16.81
CA GLU A 506 16.26 5.05 16.58
C GLU A 506 14.79 5.25 16.98
N GLN A 507 13.96 4.20 16.90
CA GLN A 507 12.54 4.25 17.25
C GLN A 507 12.30 4.12 18.76
N ALA A 508 13.25 3.57 19.52
CA ALA A 508 13.06 3.18 20.92
C ALA A 508 12.57 4.35 21.80
N HIS A 509 13.23 5.51 21.72
CA HIS A 509 12.88 6.69 22.53
C HIS A 509 11.54 7.32 22.13
N LYS A 510 11.12 7.18 20.87
CA LYS A 510 9.83 7.68 20.40
C LYS A 510 8.71 6.79 20.95
N ILE A 511 8.80 5.48 20.71
CA ILE A 511 7.76 4.52 21.09
C ILE A 511 7.65 4.39 22.61
N ALA A 512 8.75 4.53 23.35
CA ALA A 512 8.71 4.55 24.81
C ALA A 512 7.81 5.67 25.40
N LYS A 513 7.56 6.77 24.67
CA LYS A 513 6.66 7.84 25.12
C LYS A 513 5.18 7.55 24.87
N GLU A 514 4.86 6.51 24.12
CA GLU A 514 3.50 6.10 23.82
C GLU A 514 2.90 5.26 24.96
N ASN A 515 1.61 4.94 24.86
CA ASN A 515 0.87 4.23 25.90
C ASN A 515 1.15 2.72 25.85
N VAL A 516 2.41 2.34 26.02
CA VAL A 516 2.94 0.97 25.89
C VAL A 516 3.54 0.48 27.19
N ASP A 517 3.34 -0.81 27.49
CA ASP A 517 3.76 -1.43 28.75
C ASP A 517 5.18 -1.99 28.72
N GLY A 518 5.85 -2.01 27.55
CA GLY A 518 7.18 -2.58 27.35
C GLY A 518 7.41 -3.07 25.92
N VAL A 519 8.52 -3.76 25.71
CA VAL A 519 8.88 -4.40 24.43
C VAL A 519 8.78 -5.91 24.61
N GLY A 520 7.87 -6.55 23.87
CA GLY A 520 7.59 -7.99 23.97
C GLY A 520 8.44 -8.79 23.01
N LEU A 521 8.97 -8.14 21.97
CA LEU A 521 9.91 -8.73 21.02
C LEU A 521 10.86 -7.64 20.50
N LEU A 522 12.10 -7.65 20.97
CA LEU A 522 13.22 -6.94 20.34
C LEU A 522 14.00 -7.93 19.47
N ARG A 523 13.97 -7.71 18.15
CA ARG A 523 14.63 -8.55 17.15
C ARG A 523 16.13 -8.25 17.04
N ALA A 524 16.99 -9.24 17.29
CA ALA A 524 18.44 -9.12 17.17
C ALA A 524 18.93 -8.94 15.73
N GLU A 525 18.15 -9.41 14.76
CA GLU A 525 18.54 -9.55 13.35
C GLU A 525 18.98 -8.23 12.71
N PHE A 526 18.25 -7.14 12.98
CA PHE A 526 18.58 -5.83 12.45
C PHE A 526 19.88 -5.27 13.04
N ILE A 527 20.08 -5.42 14.34
CA ILE A 527 21.31 -5.00 15.03
C ILE A 527 22.51 -5.75 14.43
N ILE A 528 22.39 -7.06 14.25
CA ILE A 528 23.47 -7.91 13.73
C ILE A 528 23.75 -7.64 12.26
N ALA A 529 22.70 -7.42 11.45
CA ALA A 529 22.85 -6.99 10.06
C ALA A 529 23.61 -5.66 9.95
N GLN A 530 23.36 -4.71 10.86
CA GLN A 530 24.09 -3.43 10.91
C GLN A 530 25.54 -3.59 11.40
N ILE A 531 25.82 -4.56 12.29
CA ILE A 531 27.20 -4.94 12.62
C ILE A 531 27.93 -5.44 11.35
N GLY A 532 27.22 -6.19 10.49
CA GLY A 532 27.61 -6.48 9.10
C GLY A 532 28.70 -7.53 8.90
N VAL A 533 29.15 -8.18 9.98
CA VAL A 533 30.22 -9.19 9.96
C VAL A 533 29.77 -10.40 10.77
N HIS A 534 30.05 -11.60 10.25
CA HIS A 534 29.66 -12.85 10.88
C HIS A 534 30.30 -13.00 12.28
N PRO A 535 29.58 -13.43 13.33
CA PRO A 535 30.14 -13.56 14.69
C PRO A 535 31.37 -14.48 14.77
N LYS A 536 31.39 -15.60 14.04
CA LYS A 536 32.56 -16.49 13.97
C LYS A 536 33.78 -15.81 13.33
N GLU A 537 33.57 -14.84 12.44
CA GLU A 537 34.67 -14.06 11.86
C GLU A 537 35.28 -13.12 12.90
N PHE A 538 34.47 -12.51 13.78
CA PHE A 538 35.01 -11.76 14.93
C PHE A 538 35.82 -12.65 15.88
N ILE A 539 35.36 -13.88 16.13
CA ILE A 539 36.08 -14.84 16.98
C ILE A 539 37.41 -15.22 16.32
N LYS A 540 37.39 -15.57 15.02
CA LYS A 540 38.60 -15.90 14.24
C LYS A 540 39.63 -14.76 14.25
N GLN A 541 39.17 -13.51 14.16
CA GLN A 541 40.04 -12.33 14.20
C GLN A 541 40.42 -11.87 15.62
N LYS A 542 39.95 -12.55 16.68
CA LYS A 542 40.12 -12.12 18.09
C LYS A 542 39.59 -10.69 18.36
N LYS A 543 38.46 -10.33 17.74
CA LYS A 543 37.79 -9.02 17.83
C LYS A 543 36.40 -9.09 18.44
N GLN A 544 36.15 -10.08 19.31
CA GLN A 544 34.85 -10.31 19.96
C GLN A 544 34.31 -9.07 20.67
N GLU A 545 35.18 -8.31 21.34
CA GLU A 545 34.82 -7.08 22.05
C GLU A 545 34.12 -6.05 21.15
N ILE A 546 34.46 -5.97 19.86
CA ILE A 546 33.80 -5.03 18.94
C ILE A 546 32.33 -5.42 18.76
N PHE A 547 32.06 -6.71 18.58
CA PHE A 547 30.70 -7.23 18.45
C PHE A 547 29.92 -7.02 19.75
N ILE A 548 30.49 -7.42 20.88
CA ILE A 548 29.87 -7.32 22.21
C ILE A 548 29.53 -5.87 22.52
N ASN A 549 30.45 -4.93 22.33
CA ASN A 549 30.23 -3.52 22.66
C ASN A 549 29.17 -2.88 21.74
N ARG A 550 29.15 -3.21 20.45
CA ARG A 550 28.12 -2.71 19.52
C ARG A 550 26.74 -3.21 19.92
N LEU A 551 26.60 -4.51 20.12
CA LEU A 551 25.33 -5.11 20.55
C LEU A 551 24.89 -4.54 21.90
N ALA A 552 25.79 -4.44 22.89
CA ALA A 552 25.47 -3.87 24.20
C ALA A 552 25.01 -2.41 24.11
N ASN A 553 25.60 -1.59 23.25
CA ASN A 553 25.21 -0.19 23.06
C ASN A 553 23.77 -0.08 22.50
N ASP A 554 23.44 -0.90 21.51
CA ASP A 554 22.09 -0.90 20.92
C ASP A 554 21.05 -1.43 21.91
N LEU A 555 21.35 -2.54 22.60
CA LEU A 555 20.49 -3.07 23.67
C LEU A 555 20.29 -2.07 24.82
N THR A 556 21.35 -1.36 25.22
CA THR A 556 21.27 -0.29 26.24
C THR A 556 20.32 0.83 25.79
N THR A 557 20.28 1.16 24.50
CA THR A 557 19.39 2.19 23.98
C THR A 557 17.92 1.81 24.20
N PHE A 558 17.54 0.56 23.93
CA PHE A 558 16.20 0.07 24.22
C PHE A 558 15.93 -0.03 25.73
N ALA A 559 16.82 -0.68 26.48
CA ALA A 559 16.65 -0.89 27.92
C ALA A 559 16.47 0.45 28.65
N ARG A 560 17.30 1.45 28.33
CA ARG A 560 17.20 2.81 28.86
C ARG A 560 15.91 3.53 28.47
N ALA A 561 15.48 3.41 27.21
CA ALA A 561 14.27 4.08 26.75
C ALA A 561 13.02 3.58 27.48
N PHE A 562 12.95 2.28 27.75
CA PHE A 562 11.76 1.65 28.33
C PHE A 562 11.80 1.57 29.87
N SER A 563 12.98 1.68 30.50
CA SER A 563 13.14 1.51 31.95
C SER A 563 12.12 2.32 32.77
N PRO A 564 11.43 1.72 33.76
CA PRO A 564 11.60 0.34 34.26
C PRO A 564 10.77 -0.74 33.52
N ARG A 565 10.07 -0.40 32.42
CA ARG A 565 9.25 -1.35 31.66
C ARG A 565 10.10 -2.42 30.99
N PRO A 566 9.61 -3.68 30.92
CA PRO A 566 10.38 -4.80 30.39
C PRO A 566 10.73 -4.63 28.90
N VAL A 567 11.89 -5.14 28.53
CA VAL A 567 12.39 -5.27 27.15
C VAL A 567 12.83 -6.71 26.95
N THR A 568 12.08 -7.46 26.16
CA THR A 568 12.38 -8.87 25.85
C THR A 568 13.23 -8.94 24.59
N TYR A 569 14.54 -9.15 24.75
CA TYR A 569 15.47 -9.39 23.66
C TYR A 569 15.41 -10.84 23.21
N ARG A 570 15.08 -11.06 21.94
CA ARG A 570 15.18 -12.38 21.33
C ARG A 570 16.60 -12.58 20.83
N ALA A 571 17.27 -13.64 21.29
CA ALA A 571 18.57 -14.03 20.76
C ALA A 571 18.49 -14.28 19.26
N THR A 572 19.64 -14.24 18.58
CA THR A 572 19.67 -14.24 17.11
C THR A 572 18.99 -15.47 16.49
N ASP A 573 17.99 -15.25 15.65
CA ASP A 573 17.27 -16.32 14.96
C ASP A 573 17.56 -16.36 13.45
N PHE A 574 18.72 -15.86 13.03
CA PHE A 574 19.13 -15.93 11.62
C PHE A 574 19.24 -17.38 11.14
N LYS A 575 18.71 -17.61 9.94
CA LYS A 575 18.90 -18.79 9.13
C LYS A 575 20.32 -18.81 8.55
N THR A 576 20.80 -19.98 8.14
CA THR A 576 22.14 -20.14 7.53
C THR A 576 22.33 -19.23 6.31
N ASN A 577 21.32 -19.17 5.43
CA ASN A 577 21.35 -18.29 4.27
C ASN A 577 21.42 -16.80 4.65
N GLU A 578 20.85 -16.36 5.78
CA GLU A 578 20.97 -14.96 6.23
C GLU A 578 22.37 -14.66 6.76
N TYR A 579 22.94 -15.57 7.55
CA TYR A 579 24.33 -15.46 8.02
C TYR A 579 25.34 -15.52 6.87
N ASP A 580 25.08 -16.30 5.81
CA ASP A 580 25.92 -16.41 4.61
C ASP A 580 26.20 -15.05 3.95
N HIS A 581 25.19 -14.18 3.93
CA HIS A 581 25.27 -12.85 3.34
C HIS A 581 26.09 -11.85 4.17
N LEU A 582 26.43 -12.15 5.44
CA LEU A 582 27.32 -11.31 6.23
C LEU A 582 28.77 -11.46 5.76
N LYS A 583 29.59 -10.43 6.00
CA LYS A 583 31.02 -10.51 5.68
C LYS A 583 31.66 -11.65 6.48
N GLY A 584 32.27 -12.61 5.77
CA GLY A 584 32.86 -13.83 6.34
C GLY A 584 31.87 -15.00 6.54
N GLY A 585 30.58 -14.82 6.24
CA GLY A 585 29.53 -15.83 6.45
C GLY A 585 29.72 -17.10 5.63
N LYS A 586 30.02 -16.98 4.34
CA LYS A 586 30.27 -18.10 3.40
C LYS A 586 31.26 -19.17 3.88
N GLU A 587 32.21 -18.81 4.74
CA GLU A 587 33.18 -19.77 5.28
C GLU A 587 32.56 -20.68 6.36
N PHE A 588 31.54 -20.20 7.06
CA PHE A 588 31.00 -20.84 8.26
C PHE A 588 29.61 -21.42 8.10
N GLU A 589 28.86 -20.99 7.08
CA GLU A 589 27.47 -21.38 6.86
C GLU A 589 27.34 -22.49 5.80
N PRO A 590 26.78 -23.66 6.15
CA PRO A 590 26.50 -24.69 5.16
C PRO A 590 25.30 -24.29 4.30
N HIS A 591 25.24 -24.81 3.08
CA HIS A 591 24.03 -24.73 2.26
C HIS A 591 22.95 -25.66 2.82
N GLU A 592 21.73 -25.15 2.96
CA GLU A 592 20.56 -25.91 3.41
C GLU A 592 19.44 -25.77 2.38
N GLU A 593 18.83 -26.91 2.00
CA GLU A 593 17.68 -26.93 1.09
C GLU A 593 16.47 -26.18 1.67
N ASN A 594 16.28 -26.27 3.00
CA ASN A 594 15.16 -25.65 3.70
C ASN A 594 15.66 -24.84 4.92
N PRO A 595 16.21 -23.63 4.71
CA PRO A 595 16.79 -22.82 5.78
C PRO A 595 15.80 -22.48 6.90
N MET A 596 14.49 -22.45 6.61
CA MET A 596 13.44 -22.24 7.62
C MET A 596 13.50 -23.26 8.77
N LEU A 597 13.77 -24.53 8.46
CA LEU A 597 13.80 -25.64 9.42
C LEU A 597 15.22 -26.01 9.89
N GLY A 598 16.22 -25.38 9.29
CA GLY A 598 17.63 -25.74 9.36
C GLY A 598 18.39 -25.25 10.60
N PHE A 599 19.68 -24.95 10.42
CA PHE A 599 20.63 -24.67 11.49
C PHE A 599 20.48 -23.26 12.08
N ARG A 600 19.47 -23.09 12.95
CA ARG A 600 19.09 -21.83 13.62
C ARG A 600 18.60 -22.04 15.06
N GLY A 601 18.38 -20.91 15.76
CA GLY A 601 17.85 -20.82 17.12
C GLY A 601 18.59 -21.66 18.17
N ALA A 602 17.86 -22.22 19.14
CA ALA A 602 18.42 -22.92 20.30
C ALA A 602 19.53 -23.93 19.95
N TYR A 603 19.31 -24.80 18.96
CA TYR A 603 20.30 -25.79 18.57
C TYR A 603 21.62 -25.17 18.08
N ARG A 604 21.54 -24.03 17.37
CA ARG A 604 22.72 -23.31 16.88
C ARG A 604 23.57 -22.78 18.03
N TYR A 605 22.94 -22.33 19.12
CA TYR A 605 23.65 -21.86 20.31
C TYR A 605 24.33 -23.01 21.05
N ILE A 606 23.73 -24.20 21.08
CA ILE A 606 24.32 -25.40 21.68
C ILE A 606 25.51 -25.89 20.84
N ALA A 607 25.37 -25.89 19.52
CA ALA A 607 26.42 -26.31 18.60
C ALA A 607 27.59 -25.31 18.54
N ASN A 608 27.32 -24.01 18.68
CA ASN A 608 28.31 -22.94 18.65
C ASN A 608 28.20 -22.04 19.90
N PRO A 609 28.53 -22.55 21.10
CA PRO A 609 28.33 -21.81 22.35
C PRO A 609 29.16 -20.53 22.40
N GLU A 610 30.34 -20.52 21.79
CA GLU A 610 31.21 -19.33 21.74
C GLU A 610 30.57 -18.14 21.01
N VAL A 611 29.66 -18.39 20.05
CA VAL A 611 28.91 -17.31 19.38
C VAL A 611 27.82 -16.78 20.30
N PHE A 612 27.07 -17.68 20.93
CA PHE A 612 25.97 -17.30 21.83
C PHE A 612 26.48 -16.54 23.06
N LYS A 613 27.64 -16.91 23.60
CA LYS A 613 28.31 -16.18 24.69
C LYS A 613 28.52 -14.70 24.37
N LEU A 614 28.74 -14.31 23.11
CA LEU A 614 28.88 -12.90 22.74
C LEU A 614 27.61 -12.10 23.01
N GLU A 615 26.43 -12.69 22.78
CA GLU A 615 25.14 -12.07 23.11
C GLU A 615 24.92 -12.01 24.62
N LEU A 616 25.29 -13.07 25.35
CA LEU A 616 25.18 -13.13 26.82
C LEU A 616 26.09 -12.08 27.50
N GLU A 617 27.32 -11.90 27.02
CA GLU A 617 28.23 -10.84 27.47
C GLU A 617 27.67 -9.44 27.20
N ALA A 618 27.02 -9.23 26.05
CA ALA A 618 26.38 -7.96 25.75
C ALA A 618 25.25 -7.65 26.75
N ILE A 619 24.44 -8.65 27.12
CA ILE A 619 23.39 -8.51 28.15
C ILE A 619 24.02 -8.18 29.51
N LYS A 620 25.09 -8.88 29.93
CA LYS A 620 25.80 -8.58 31.19
C LYS A 620 26.29 -7.13 31.23
N LYS A 621 26.81 -6.60 30.13
CA LYS A 621 27.21 -5.19 30.05
C LYS A 621 26.04 -4.23 30.23
N VAL A 622 24.86 -4.53 29.70
CA VAL A 622 23.65 -3.71 29.90
C VAL A 622 23.22 -3.73 31.38
N TYR A 623 23.29 -4.89 32.04
CA TYR A 623 23.00 -5.02 33.47
C TYR A 623 24.00 -4.29 34.35
N ALA A 624 25.29 -4.31 33.99
CA ALA A 624 26.34 -3.57 34.69
C ALA A 624 26.13 -2.04 34.64
N LEU A 625 25.38 -1.54 33.64
CA LEU A 625 24.94 -0.14 33.56
C LEU A 625 23.68 0.16 34.39
N GLY A 626 23.10 -0.84 35.07
CA GLY A 626 21.95 -0.70 35.96
C GLY A 626 20.58 -0.96 35.31
N PHE A 627 20.52 -1.39 34.06
CA PHE A 627 19.25 -1.63 33.36
C PHE A 627 18.76 -3.09 33.55
N GLN A 628 18.01 -3.33 34.63
CA GLN A 628 17.48 -4.64 35.01
C GLN A 628 16.21 -5.07 34.25
N ASN A 629 15.71 -4.21 33.35
CA ASN A 629 14.49 -4.45 32.59
C ASN A 629 14.74 -5.20 31.27
N LEU A 630 15.97 -5.61 30.96
CA LEU A 630 16.30 -6.39 29.76
C LEU A 630 16.20 -7.89 30.05
N HIS A 631 15.38 -8.63 29.32
CA HIS A 631 15.18 -10.07 29.48
C HIS A 631 15.58 -10.82 28.20
N LEU A 632 15.89 -12.11 28.33
CA LEU A 632 16.34 -12.95 27.22
C LEU A 632 15.24 -13.90 26.79
N MET A 633 14.99 -13.98 25.49
CA MET A 633 14.11 -14.97 24.87
C MET A 633 14.87 -15.85 23.89
N ILE A 634 14.70 -17.16 24.02
CA ILE A 634 15.34 -18.18 23.18
C ILE A 634 14.39 -18.60 22.05
N PRO A 635 14.72 -18.34 20.78
CA PRO A 635 13.94 -18.79 19.63
C PRO A 635 14.18 -20.26 19.28
N PHE A 636 13.25 -20.81 18.51
CA PHE A 636 13.34 -22.08 17.78
C PHE A 636 13.74 -23.28 18.66
N VAL A 637 13.20 -23.34 19.89
CA VAL A 637 13.41 -24.47 20.80
C VAL A 637 12.57 -25.65 20.32
N ARG A 638 13.21 -26.77 19.96
CA ARG A 638 12.54 -27.92 19.35
C ARG A 638 12.14 -28.97 20.39
N VAL A 639 13.01 -29.22 21.36
CA VAL A 639 12.91 -30.35 22.29
C VAL A 639 13.40 -29.97 23.69
N PRO A 640 12.87 -30.57 24.78
CA PRO A 640 13.16 -30.13 26.15
C PRO A 640 14.66 -30.12 26.50
N TRP A 641 15.44 -31.08 26.00
CA TRP A 641 16.88 -31.14 26.30
C TRP A 641 17.67 -29.97 25.69
N GLU A 642 17.19 -29.33 24.62
CA GLU A 642 17.82 -28.12 24.08
C GLU A 642 17.72 -27.00 25.12
N LEU A 643 16.55 -26.81 25.72
CA LEU A 643 16.36 -25.81 26.78
C LEU A 643 17.23 -26.09 28.00
N ILE A 644 17.37 -27.35 28.42
CA ILE A 644 18.29 -27.73 29.50
C ILE A 644 19.73 -27.28 29.17
N LYS A 645 20.21 -27.58 27.97
CA LYS A 645 21.56 -27.18 27.53
C LYS A 645 21.74 -25.66 27.41
N ILE A 646 20.71 -24.95 26.97
CA ILE A 646 20.74 -23.49 26.93
C ILE A 646 20.81 -22.91 28.35
N LYS A 647 20.02 -23.43 29.29
CA LYS A 647 20.09 -23.02 30.70
C LYS A 647 21.46 -23.29 31.30
N ASP A 648 22.08 -24.45 31.02
CA ASP A 648 23.45 -24.75 31.47
C ASP A 648 24.46 -23.69 30.97
N ILE A 649 24.29 -23.19 29.73
CA ILE A 649 25.17 -22.14 29.17
C ILE A 649 24.90 -20.80 29.86
N ILE A 650 23.64 -20.41 30.01
CA ILE A 650 23.24 -19.14 30.66
C ILE A 650 23.68 -19.10 32.12
N GLU A 651 23.58 -20.22 32.84
CA GLU A 651 24.01 -20.37 34.23
C GLU A 651 25.53 -20.23 34.34
N LYS A 652 26.31 -20.91 33.48
CA LYS A 652 27.77 -20.78 33.46
C LYS A 652 28.26 -19.36 33.15
N GLU A 653 27.49 -18.61 32.38
CA GLU A 653 27.78 -17.21 32.09
C GLU A 653 27.30 -16.25 33.19
N GLY A 654 26.61 -16.74 34.24
CA GLY A 654 26.22 -15.99 35.43
C GLY A 654 24.93 -15.16 35.28
N LEU A 655 24.14 -15.35 34.22
CA LEU A 655 22.97 -14.48 33.97
C LEU A 655 21.83 -14.70 34.97
N PHE A 656 21.66 -15.91 35.53
CA PHE A 656 20.64 -16.17 36.56
C PHE A 656 20.96 -15.50 37.91
N GLU A 657 22.21 -15.07 38.12
CA GLU A 657 22.61 -14.33 39.32
C GLU A 657 22.28 -12.83 39.20
N LEU A 658 21.92 -12.36 37.99
CA LEU A 658 21.58 -10.96 37.75
C LEU A 658 20.20 -10.62 38.32
N PRO A 659 20.06 -9.57 39.15
CA PRO A 659 18.80 -9.22 39.77
C PRO A 659 17.71 -8.89 38.73
N GLY A 660 16.58 -9.60 38.80
CA GLY A 660 15.43 -9.37 37.93
C GLY A 660 15.55 -9.96 36.52
N PHE A 661 16.65 -10.67 36.21
CA PHE A 661 16.78 -11.37 34.94
C PHE A 661 15.71 -12.44 34.78
N LYS A 662 15.14 -12.49 33.57
CA LYS A 662 14.10 -13.44 33.19
C LYS A 662 14.48 -14.14 31.91
N LEU A 663 14.22 -15.43 31.85
CA LEU A 663 14.40 -16.28 30.68
C LEU A 663 13.03 -16.66 30.11
N LEU A 664 12.83 -16.33 28.85
CA LEU A 664 11.65 -16.70 28.08
C LEU A 664 12.02 -17.65 26.95
N ILE A 665 11.04 -18.39 26.44
CA ILE A 665 11.17 -19.16 25.21
C ILE A 665 10.14 -18.74 24.18
N MET A 666 10.51 -18.83 22.91
CA MET A 666 9.58 -18.66 21.82
C MET A 666 8.90 -20.01 21.53
N VAL A 667 7.57 -20.04 21.61
CA VAL A 667 6.77 -21.23 21.27
C VAL A 667 6.36 -21.10 19.82
N GLU A 668 7.19 -21.61 18.93
CA GLU A 668 7.02 -21.45 17.48
C GLU A 668 7.26 -22.72 16.67
N VAL A 669 7.69 -23.79 17.35
CA VAL A 669 7.83 -25.14 16.80
C VAL A 669 6.67 -26.00 17.30
N PRO A 670 5.97 -26.78 16.45
CA PRO A 670 4.84 -27.60 16.88
C PRO A 670 5.17 -28.55 18.05
N ALA A 671 6.37 -29.13 18.06
CA ALA A 671 6.82 -29.98 19.16
C ALA A 671 6.88 -29.22 20.50
N CYS A 672 7.31 -27.96 20.50
CA CYS A 672 7.31 -27.10 21.68
C CYS A 672 5.88 -26.72 22.09
N ALA A 673 5.03 -26.38 21.13
CA ALA A 673 3.63 -26.02 21.39
C ALA A 673 2.82 -27.18 21.99
N LEU A 674 2.92 -28.38 21.41
CA LEU A 674 2.17 -29.56 21.82
C LEU A 674 2.72 -30.23 23.09
N TYR A 675 4.02 -30.03 23.38
CA TYR A 675 4.69 -30.63 24.53
C TYR A 675 5.12 -29.59 25.56
N LEU A 676 4.42 -28.44 25.59
CA LEU A 676 4.81 -27.26 26.35
C LEU A 676 5.01 -27.53 27.85
N GLU A 677 4.19 -28.41 28.45
CA GLU A 677 4.31 -28.75 29.88
C GLU A 677 5.72 -29.19 30.28
N GLU A 678 6.41 -29.98 29.46
CA GLU A 678 7.77 -30.42 29.79
C GLU A 678 8.79 -29.28 29.72
N PHE A 679 8.61 -28.32 28.81
CA PHE A 679 9.44 -27.13 28.77
C PHE A 679 9.22 -26.25 30.00
N LEU A 680 7.96 -26.11 30.46
CA LEU A 680 7.65 -25.32 31.64
C LEU A 680 8.19 -25.96 32.93
N LYS A 681 8.19 -27.30 33.04
CA LYS A 681 8.81 -28.03 34.17
C LYS A 681 10.32 -27.78 34.31
N ILE A 682 11.02 -27.51 33.21
CA ILE A 682 12.45 -27.14 33.23
C ILE A 682 12.66 -25.75 33.86
N GLY A 683 11.63 -24.90 33.82
CA GLY A 683 11.60 -23.58 34.44
C GLY A 683 12.00 -22.46 33.48
N VAL A 684 11.00 -21.66 33.11
CA VAL A 684 11.12 -20.40 32.33
C VAL A 684 10.13 -19.39 32.93
N ASP A 685 10.42 -18.11 32.79
CA ASP A 685 9.58 -17.02 33.34
C ASP A 685 8.42 -16.65 32.41
N GLY A 686 8.56 -16.97 31.12
CA GLY A 686 7.57 -16.65 30.11
C GLY A 686 7.70 -17.44 28.83
N VAL A 687 6.60 -17.46 28.09
CA VAL A 687 6.51 -17.98 26.73
C VAL A 687 5.97 -16.90 25.82
N SER A 688 6.53 -16.80 24.61
CA SER A 688 6.01 -15.91 23.57
C SER A 688 5.74 -16.70 22.31
N VAL A 689 4.52 -16.63 21.79
CA VAL A 689 4.15 -17.41 20.60
C VAL A 689 4.62 -16.70 19.34
N GLY A 690 5.53 -17.34 18.60
CA GLY A 690 5.92 -16.92 17.26
C GLY A 690 4.90 -17.42 16.24
N THR A 691 3.81 -16.67 16.06
CA THR A 691 2.66 -17.11 15.25
C THR A 691 3.01 -17.41 13.79
N ASN A 692 3.98 -16.70 13.22
CA ASN A 692 4.40 -16.91 11.84
C ASN A 692 4.96 -18.33 11.63
N ASP A 693 6.03 -18.67 12.36
CA ASP A 693 6.68 -19.97 12.24
C ASP A 693 5.78 -21.12 12.71
N LEU A 694 5.00 -20.90 13.78
CA LEU A 694 4.05 -21.90 14.27
C LEU A 694 2.96 -22.21 13.23
N THR A 695 2.42 -21.19 12.57
CA THR A 695 1.40 -21.35 11.53
C THR A 695 1.97 -22.07 10.31
N MET A 696 3.15 -21.63 9.85
CA MET A 696 3.84 -22.28 8.72
C MET A 696 4.06 -23.77 8.99
N MET A 697 4.53 -24.15 10.19
CA MET A 697 4.81 -25.55 10.50
C MET A 697 3.57 -26.40 10.81
N LEU A 698 2.55 -25.84 11.46
CA LEU A 698 1.31 -26.58 11.74
C LEU A 698 0.49 -26.85 10.47
N LEU A 699 0.52 -25.93 9.51
CA LEU A 699 -0.19 -26.09 8.23
C LEU A 699 0.67 -26.72 7.15
N GLY A 700 1.99 -26.80 7.34
CA GLY A 700 2.93 -27.31 6.33
C GLY A 700 3.05 -26.38 5.12
N VAL A 701 3.06 -25.07 5.37
CA VAL A 701 3.08 -24.02 4.32
C VAL A 701 4.27 -23.09 4.51
N ASP A 702 4.83 -22.60 3.41
CA ASP A 702 5.77 -21.49 3.43
C ASP A 702 5.06 -20.25 2.90
N ARG A 703 4.95 -19.20 3.73
CA ARG A 703 4.26 -17.96 3.37
C ARG A 703 4.98 -17.18 2.27
N ASP A 704 6.29 -17.40 2.11
CA ASP A 704 7.11 -16.77 1.07
C ASP A 704 6.98 -17.52 -0.27
N ASN A 705 6.39 -18.73 -0.26
CA ASN A 705 6.06 -19.51 -1.44
C ASN A 705 4.65 -19.17 -1.96
N SER A 706 4.60 -18.48 -3.10
CA SER A 706 3.35 -18.00 -3.70
C SER A 706 2.34 -19.09 -4.06
N GLU A 707 2.77 -20.34 -4.25
CA GLU A 707 1.88 -21.45 -4.60
C GLU A 707 1.04 -21.93 -3.41
N VAL A 708 1.56 -21.80 -2.17
CA VAL A 708 0.92 -22.32 -0.95
C VAL A 708 0.59 -21.24 0.07
N SER A 709 1.08 -20.02 -0.10
CA SER A 709 0.87 -18.91 0.84
C SER A 709 -0.61 -18.53 1.03
N GLN A 710 -1.49 -18.88 0.09
CA GLN A 710 -2.94 -18.70 0.24
C GLN A 710 -3.56 -19.54 1.37
N LEU A 711 -2.90 -20.64 1.77
CA LEU A 711 -3.31 -21.48 2.89
C LEU A 711 -2.84 -20.93 4.24
N TYR A 712 -1.92 -19.96 4.25
CA TYR A 712 -1.43 -19.31 5.46
C TYR A 712 -2.50 -18.36 6.01
N ASP A 713 -3.07 -18.70 7.17
CA ASP A 713 -3.95 -17.83 7.94
C ASP A 713 -3.78 -18.16 9.43
N GLU A 714 -3.31 -17.19 10.22
CA GLU A 714 -3.10 -17.35 11.66
C GLU A 714 -4.43 -17.49 12.44
N ARG A 715 -5.58 -17.21 11.82
CA ARG A 715 -6.92 -17.42 12.36
C ARG A 715 -7.48 -18.80 12.03
N ASN A 716 -6.71 -19.66 11.36
CA ASN A 716 -7.14 -21.02 11.10
C ASN A 716 -7.52 -21.72 12.43
N PRO A 717 -8.65 -22.46 12.49
CA PRO A 717 -9.13 -23.08 13.73
C PRO A 717 -8.11 -23.97 14.44
N VAL A 718 -7.21 -24.62 13.69
CA VAL A 718 -6.11 -25.43 14.26
C VAL A 718 -5.14 -24.54 15.04
N ILE A 719 -4.78 -23.38 14.48
CA ILE A 719 -3.87 -22.42 15.10
C ILE A 719 -4.51 -21.83 16.34
N ILE A 720 -5.75 -21.33 16.25
CA ILE A 720 -6.48 -20.78 17.41
C ILE A 720 -6.56 -21.82 18.55
N LYS A 721 -6.84 -23.08 18.23
CA LYS A 721 -6.87 -24.16 19.23
C LYS A 721 -5.52 -24.31 19.94
N VAL A 722 -4.43 -24.38 19.18
CA VAL A 722 -3.07 -24.51 19.73
C VAL A 722 -2.69 -23.28 20.56
N LEU A 723 -3.03 -22.07 20.11
CA LEU A 723 -2.77 -20.84 20.86
C LEU A 723 -3.47 -20.84 22.22
N LYS A 724 -4.73 -21.28 22.27
CA LYS A 724 -5.47 -21.42 23.53
C LYS A 724 -4.84 -22.45 24.46
N GLU A 725 -4.40 -23.58 23.91
CA GLU A 725 -3.72 -24.63 24.67
C GLU A 725 -2.40 -24.11 25.27
N ILE A 726 -1.62 -23.34 24.50
CA ILE A 726 -0.41 -22.68 25.00
C ILE A 726 -0.72 -21.72 26.16
N VAL A 727 -1.71 -20.83 25.98
CA VAL A 727 -2.08 -19.83 27.00
C VAL A 727 -2.57 -20.50 28.29
N THR A 728 -3.46 -21.48 28.17
CA THR A 728 -4.00 -22.22 29.33
C THR A 728 -2.92 -23.05 30.04
N THR A 729 -2.02 -23.68 29.29
CA THR A 729 -0.90 -24.43 29.85
C THR A 729 0.09 -23.52 30.57
N ALA A 730 0.45 -22.37 29.98
CA ALA A 730 1.31 -21.39 30.64
C ALA A 730 0.69 -20.87 31.95
N ALA A 731 -0.61 -20.56 31.94
CA ALA A 731 -1.35 -20.14 33.12
C ALA A 731 -1.34 -21.20 34.24
N LYS A 732 -1.49 -22.50 33.90
CA LYS A 732 -1.43 -23.62 34.87
C LYS A 732 -0.11 -23.69 35.62
N TYR A 733 1.00 -23.29 34.99
CA TYR A 733 2.34 -23.27 35.59
C TYR A 733 2.74 -21.89 36.14
N ASN A 734 1.82 -20.90 36.19
CA ASN A 734 2.09 -19.51 36.57
C ASN A 734 3.20 -18.84 35.75
N VAL A 735 3.30 -19.21 34.46
CA VAL A 735 4.26 -18.66 33.51
C VAL A 735 3.56 -17.62 32.65
N THR A 736 4.24 -16.51 32.38
CA THR A 736 3.68 -15.46 31.51
C THR A 736 3.52 -15.96 30.08
N SER A 737 2.45 -15.57 29.41
CA SER A 737 2.20 -15.91 28.00
C SER A 737 1.96 -14.65 27.18
N SER A 738 2.67 -14.57 26.05
CA SER A 738 2.53 -13.51 25.06
C SER A 738 2.31 -14.07 23.67
N ILE A 739 1.68 -13.28 22.81
CA ILE A 739 1.70 -13.48 21.35
C ILE A 739 2.60 -12.41 20.74
N CYS A 740 3.42 -12.77 19.76
CA CYS A 740 4.25 -11.84 19.01
C CYS A 740 4.14 -12.09 17.51
N GLY A 741 4.46 -11.07 16.72
CA GLY A 741 4.22 -11.05 15.27
C GLY A 741 3.14 -10.05 14.87
N GLN A 742 2.79 -10.05 13.58
CA GLN A 742 1.81 -9.10 13.02
C GLN A 742 0.37 -9.52 13.32
N ALA A 743 0.12 -10.81 13.57
CA ALA A 743 -1.22 -11.34 13.83
C ALA A 743 -1.98 -10.59 14.95
N ALA A 744 -1.30 -10.20 16.03
CA ALA A 744 -1.92 -9.44 17.12
C ALA A 744 -2.23 -7.97 16.75
N SER A 745 -1.57 -7.42 15.73
CA SER A 745 -1.86 -6.11 15.16
C SER A 745 -3.00 -6.17 14.13
N ASP A 746 -3.00 -7.21 13.32
CA ASP A 746 -3.87 -7.31 12.14
C ASP A 746 -5.25 -7.90 12.48
N TYR A 747 -5.34 -8.76 13.49
CA TYR A 747 -6.54 -9.55 13.81
C TYR A 747 -7.07 -9.25 15.22
N PRO A 748 -7.95 -8.23 15.39
CA PRO A 748 -8.61 -7.93 16.66
C PRO A 748 -9.39 -9.09 17.28
N ASP A 749 -10.00 -9.93 16.46
CA ASP A 749 -10.74 -11.12 16.84
C ASP A 749 -9.83 -12.18 17.49
N LEU A 750 -8.61 -12.34 16.98
CA LEU A 750 -7.59 -13.18 17.60
C LEU A 750 -7.19 -12.65 18.98
N VAL A 751 -6.94 -11.34 19.09
CA VAL A 751 -6.62 -10.69 20.38
C VAL A 751 -7.77 -10.90 21.37
N GLU A 752 -9.02 -10.71 20.93
CA GLU A 752 -10.19 -10.93 21.77
C GLU A 752 -10.24 -12.35 22.35
N GLU A 753 -10.00 -13.35 21.51
CA GLU A 753 -10.04 -14.74 21.93
C GLU A 753 -8.92 -15.07 22.93
N LEU A 754 -7.71 -14.54 22.72
CA LEU A 754 -6.57 -14.78 23.61
C LEU A 754 -6.73 -14.05 24.95
N VAL A 755 -7.25 -12.82 24.96
CA VAL A 755 -7.59 -12.08 26.19
C VAL A 755 -8.64 -12.84 26.99
N LYS A 756 -9.71 -13.35 26.34
CA LYS A 756 -10.71 -14.21 27.00
C LYS A 756 -10.10 -15.47 27.60
N THR A 757 -9.11 -16.05 26.91
CA THR A 757 -8.41 -17.26 27.36
C THR A 757 -7.44 -16.98 28.52
N GLY A 758 -7.07 -15.72 28.75
CA GLY A 758 -6.21 -15.30 29.86
C GLY A 758 -4.74 -15.07 29.48
N ILE A 759 -4.47 -14.63 28.24
CA ILE A 759 -3.11 -14.25 27.83
C ILE A 759 -2.60 -13.07 28.66
N THR A 760 -1.33 -13.12 29.07
CA THR A 760 -0.76 -12.09 29.96
C THR A 760 -0.34 -10.82 29.21
N SER A 761 0.06 -10.95 27.95
CA SER A 761 0.44 -9.81 27.12
C SER A 761 0.22 -10.06 25.63
N VAL A 762 0.13 -8.98 24.86
CA VAL A 762 0.16 -9.01 23.39
C VAL A 762 1.26 -8.07 22.91
N SER A 763 2.08 -8.53 21.96
CA SER A 763 3.18 -7.75 21.40
C SER A 763 2.91 -7.41 19.93
N ILE A 764 2.73 -6.11 19.66
CA ILE A 764 2.18 -5.58 18.41
C ILE A 764 3.14 -4.60 17.72
N ASN A 765 2.86 -4.24 16.47
CA ASN A 765 3.56 -3.14 15.82
C ASN A 765 3.21 -1.79 16.48
N PRO A 766 4.13 -0.80 16.48
CA PRO A 766 3.91 0.47 17.17
C PRO A 766 2.68 1.26 16.70
N ASP A 767 2.28 1.13 15.44
CA ASP A 767 1.10 1.78 14.88
C ASP A 767 -0.24 1.24 15.40
N ALA A 768 -0.23 0.09 16.09
CA ALA A 768 -1.44 -0.53 16.64
C ALA A 768 -1.64 -0.29 18.14
N ILE A 769 -0.76 0.46 18.84
CA ILE A 769 -0.73 0.56 20.31
C ILE A 769 -2.06 1.01 20.91
N ASP A 770 -2.54 2.19 20.50
CA ASP A 770 -3.73 2.78 21.11
C ASP A 770 -4.99 1.97 20.76
N ARG A 771 -5.10 1.49 19.51
CA ARG A 771 -6.20 0.63 19.05
C ARG A 771 -6.27 -0.69 19.83
N THR A 772 -5.15 -1.42 19.92
CA THR A 772 -5.12 -2.72 20.60
C THR A 772 -5.39 -2.56 22.08
N ARG A 773 -4.87 -1.50 22.72
CA ARG A 773 -5.17 -1.24 24.13
C ARG A 773 -6.64 -0.94 24.38
N GLU A 774 -7.29 -0.17 23.52
CA GLU A 774 -8.72 0.08 23.60
C GLU A 774 -9.54 -1.22 23.46
N ILE A 775 -9.18 -2.08 22.50
CA ILE A 775 -9.79 -3.40 22.32
C ILE A 775 -9.66 -4.23 23.60
N VAL A 776 -8.43 -4.39 24.11
CA VAL A 776 -8.14 -5.14 25.35
C VAL A 776 -8.95 -4.60 26.52
N HIS A 777 -8.94 -3.28 26.74
CA HIS A 777 -9.70 -2.63 27.81
C HIS A 777 -11.21 -2.93 27.72
N ASN A 778 -11.78 -2.84 26.53
CA ASN A 778 -13.19 -3.09 26.30
C ASN A 778 -13.57 -4.56 26.53
N ILE A 779 -12.71 -5.50 26.15
CA ILE A 779 -12.92 -6.94 26.39
C ILE A 779 -12.87 -7.24 27.90
N GLU A 780 -11.85 -6.74 28.59
CA GLU A 780 -11.68 -6.95 30.03
C GLU A 780 -12.87 -6.38 30.81
N LYS A 781 -13.33 -5.18 30.46
CA LYS A 781 -14.52 -4.57 31.07
C LYS A 781 -15.79 -5.41 30.85
N LYS A 782 -15.97 -5.98 29.65
CA LYS A 782 -17.09 -6.91 29.39
C LYS A 782 -16.97 -8.18 30.24
N LEU A 783 -15.78 -8.73 30.40
CA LEU A 783 -15.53 -9.91 31.22
C LEU A 783 -15.73 -9.66 32.73
N GLU A 784 -15.42 -8.46 33.22
CA GLU A 784 -15.70 -8.04 34.59
C GLU A 784 -17.20 -7.93 34.84
N ASN A 785 -17.94 -7.29 33.94
CA ASN A 785 -19.40 -7.14 34.04
C ASN A 785 -20.17 -8.48 33.95
N LEU A 786 -19.57 -9.53 33.38
CA LEU A 786 -20.16 -10.87 33.34
C LEU A 786 -19.90 -11.67 34.62
N LYS A 787 -18.94 -11.25 35.45
CA LYS A 787 -18.59 -11.89 36.73
C LYS A 787 -19.22 -11.21 37.95
N SER A 788 -19.65 -9.96 37.81
CA SER A 788 -20.51 -9.21 38.76
C SER A 788 -21.97 -9.55 38.56
#